data_AF-H0F4C6-F1
#
_entry.id   AF-H0F4C6-F1
#
_cell.length_a   1.000
_cell.length_b   1.000
_cell.length_c   1.000
_cell.angle_alpha   90.00
_cell.angle_beta   90.00
_cell.angle_gamma   90.00
#
_symmetry.space_group_name_H-M   'P 1'
#
loop_
_entity.id
_entity.type
_entity.pdbx_description
1 polymer ?
#
loop_
_entity_poly.entity_id
_entity_poly.type
_entity_poly.pdbx_seq_one_letter_code
_entity_poly.pdbx_strand_id
1 'polypeptide(L)'
;MFFLDFIRVISILMIILYHFNIQLLEQSPAAKVIPGLVIFHQAIGDLGVTLFIMISGVALMTSSSSRFSAVEFYKKRILAIFPSYWLAYVVVGCVLFLLRGAWVGDSQHWKFLLTLTGFDGLTFYRDLNYYLIGEWFIGFIIVLYLLFPVLRRGVLERPILTWVLVIALFLVLRHYYSQIFVLGENRNPLIRLPEFLFGLCFLRYVSRFHGIAFWVSIICLAVFAFWYPPIPMQVYGIVLGIAVFCFLSYAAERSSLPAGFINATETAAKYSFLAFLVHHQIIYVLLPRFNAATLTAVEVYVLFGIVTFLSFVAAKLLYGPVLKITEALRAMLYVKENSPAIDTSTRVLSILAAVLGLAVVASTFFGVFHYYSPVPWWDEWDGYIGFYRNINSGWLGGWWVNHMEHRIVTSRVLFWLDIYVFGGQHIFLYIAELALIAVMAIVVWRRYYQGSTNKAPNGWVIGLTLALLFSWVQEEILRWGFETTVLSAYMFALLSVAQFSKFDEPRGKPLFLSLVFAILAEFSMGNGLMTFPTLFALAVICRRPIREMVYIAATWAVMWGVYFIDYSVPPAVHPEMPVVMLAMAFAKFFFVFLGNPVGALTNNGVVLCFIIGAATFGLASWLVLRLYRSNSITAYRAFLIGGYGFVVLSALAAMVGRAYYGPEGALVSRYTTGSLLGWLMISLLAFDVARSRTTQFLAVAGSIALAAAIAPFQVHTAGDNSHLYKHKLAILAHKIGADRPKLDALLFPAAAHRHFSDLATYAEKNNVALYGKGWLKDAGELTYDPAKRNDALCLGAFDSVGADEVGPVLKGWATENPVRSTEMLIVIADESGRTIGYGVTGEARPDVTGAIRGNPKNAGWTGFTTQPAQNASAYAYISGQFCKLPRS
;
A
#
# COMPACT_ATOMS: atom_id res chain seq x y z
N MET A 1 -37.07 -3.28 -7.36
CA MET A 1 -37.92 -3.70 -8.50
C MET A 1 -37.44 -5.08 -8.90
N PHE A 2 -38.28 -6.10 -8.81
CA PHE A 2 -37.88 -7.50 -8.98
C PHE A 2 -37.15 -7.77 -10.31
N PHE A 3 -37.63 -7.17 -11.41
CA PHE A 3 -37.02 -7.39 -12.73
C PHE A 3 -35.53 -6.99 -12.80
N LEU A 4 -35.08 -6.00 -12.02
CA LEU A 4 -33.67 -5.61 -11.99
C LEU A 4 -32.79 -6.68 -11.36
N ASP A 5 -33.29 -7.31 -10.29
CA ASP A 5 -32.59 -8.38 -9.60
C ASP A 5 -32.60 -9.66 -10.45
N PHE A 6 -33.71 -9.95 -11.11
CA PHE A 6 -33.84 -11.05 -12.07
C PHE A 6 -32.86 -10.94 -13.25
N ILE A 7 -32.85 -9.81 -13.96
CA ILE A 7 -31.93 -9.59 -15.08
C ILE A 7 -30.47 -9.60 -14.58
N ARG A 8 -30.19 -9.10 -13.36
CA ARG A 8 -28.83 -9.12 -12.80
C ARG A 8 -28.32 -10.53 -12.57
N VAL A 9 -29.18 -11.41 -12.05
CA VAL A 9 -28.84 -12.83 -11.83
C VAL A 9 -28.62 -13.54 -13.17
N ILE A 10 -29.49 -13.32 -14.16
CA ILE A 10 -29.29 -13.88 -15.51
C ILE A 10 -27.97 -13.41 -16.11
N SER A 11 -27.71 -12.11 -16.06
CA SER A 11 -26.49 -11.48 -16.58
C SER A 11 -25.22 -12.09 -15.97
N ILE A 12 -25.14 -12.24 -14.64
CA ILE A 12 -23.95 -12.83 -14.02
C ILE A 12 -23.80 -14.33 -14.34
N LEU A 13 -24.89 -15.08 -14.43
CA LEU A 13 -24.84 -16.49 -14.82
C LEU A 13 -24.34 -16.66 -16.27
N MET A 14 -24.77 -15.79 -17.18
CA MET A 14 -24.28 -15.74 -18.56
C MET A 14 -22.78 -15.45 -18.63
N ILE A 15 -22.29 -14.49 -17.83
CA ILE A 15 -20.86 -14.14 -17.76
C ILE A 15 -20.04 -15.31 -17.21
N ILE A 16 -20.45 -15.92 -16.09
CA ILE A 16 -19.74 -17.07 -15.51
C ILE A 16 -19.74 -18.25 -16.49
N LEU A 17 -20.87 -18.53 -17.15
CA LEU A 17 -20.98 -19.61 -18.13
C LEU A 17 -20.04 -19.41 -19.32
N TYR A 18 -19.95 -18.19 -19.83
CA TYR A 18 -19.03 -17.84 -20.91
C TYR A 18 -17.57 -18.14 -20.52
N HIS A 19 -17.12 -17.61 -19.39
CA HIS A 19 -15.74 -17.80 -18.94
C HIS A 19 -15.42 -19.25 -18.59
N PHE A 20 -16.37 -19.97 -18.00
CA PHE A 20 -16.24 -21.39 -17.71
C PHE A 20 -16.01 -22.21 -18.98
N ASN A 21 -16.86 -22.01 -20.00
CA ASN A 21 -16.73 -22.73 -21.27
C ASN A 21 -15.46 -22.36 -22.04
N ILE A 22 -15.08 -21.07 -22.07
CA ILE A 22 -13.82 -20.64 -22.70
C ILE A 22 -12.63 -21.32 -22.04
N GLN A 23 -12.60 -21.38 -20.70
CA GLN A 23 -11.48 -22.01 -19.99
C GLN A 23 -11.38 -23.51 -20.25
N LEU A 24 -12.51 -24.21 -20.40
CA LEU A 24 -12.50 -25.64 -20.80
C LEU A 24 -11.92 -25.83 -22.21
N LEU A 25 -12.30 -24.97 -23.15
CA LEU A 25 -11.80 -25.02 -24.53
C LEU A 25 -10.32 -24.64 -24.65
N GLU A 26 -9.84 -23.71 -23.81
CA GLU A 26 -8.42 -23.38 -23.72
C GLU A 26 -7.58 -24.55 -23.19
N GLN A 27 -8.13 -25.35 -22.27
CA GLN A 27 -7.47 -26.55 -21.77
C GLN A 27 -7.47 -27.69 -22.81
N SER A 28 -8.57 -27.86 -23.56
CA SER A 28 -8.65 -28.82 -24.66
C SER A 28 -9.70 -28.40 -25.69
N PRO A 29 -9.34 -28.24 -26.98
CA PRO A 29 -10.31 -27.96 -28.04
C PRO A 29 -11.37 -29.06 -28.23
N ALA A 30 -11.11 -30.28 -27.74
CA ALA A 30 -12.03 -31.41 -27.77
C ALA A 30 -12.95 -31.49 -26.53
N ALA A 31 -12.80 -30.57 -25.57
CA ALA A 31 -13.61 -30.54 -24.36
C ALA A 31 -15.10 -30.40 -24.68
N LYS A 32 -15.94 -31.15 -23.96
CA LYS A 32 -17.38 -30.93 -23.98
C LYS A 32 -17.69 -29.62 -23.27
N VAL A 33 -18.55 -28.80 -23.86
CA VAL A 33 -18.99 -27.52 -23.30
C VAL A 33 -20.50 -27.51 -23.09
N ILE A 34 -20.97 -26.66 -22.19
CA ILE A 34 -22.40 -26.39 -22.07
C ILE A 34 -22.83 -25.61 -23.32
N PRO A 35 -23.84 -26.06 -24.09
CA PRO A 35 -24.29 -25.37 -25.30
C PRO A 35 -24.71 -23.92 -25.02
N GLY A 36 -24.60 -23.05 -26.03
CA GLY A 36 -25.02 -21.65 -25.94
C GLY A 36 -23.91 -20.65 -25.64
N LEU A 37 -22.66 -20.93 -26.01
CA LEU A 37 -21.57 -19.93 -25.97
C LEU A 37 -21.89 -18.72 -26.86
N VAL A 38 -22.63 -18.95 -27.95
CA VAL A 38 -23.18 -17.95 -28.86
C VAL A 38 -24.69 -18.16 -28.93
N ILE A 39 -25.47 -17.10 -28.66
CA ILE A 39 -26.93 -17.09 -28.75
C ILE A 39 -27.33 -15.88 -29.58
N PHE A 40 -28.24 -16.06 -30.55
CA PHE A 40 -28.57 -15.03 -31.55
C PHE A 40 -27.30 -14.44 -32.16
N HIS A 41 -26.37 -15.29 -32.62
CA HIS A 41 -25.10 -14.85 -33.23
C HIS A 41 -24.19 -13.94 -32.36
N GLN A 42 -24.48 -13.73 -31.07
CA GLN A 42 -23.69 -12.94 -30.13
C GLN A 42 -23.12 -13.84 -29.02
N ALA A 43 -21.88 -13.59 -28.61
CA ALA A 43 -21.30 -14.27 -27.45
C ALA A 43 -22.16 -14.00 -26.18
N ILE A 44 -22.49 -15.07 -25.45
CA ILE A 44 -23.39 -14.98 -24.29
C ILE A 44 -22.82 -14.09 -23.18
N GLY A 45 -21.48 -14.04 -23.05
CA GLY A 45 -20.79 -13.14 -22.12
C GLY A 45 -21.00 -11.66 -22.45
N ASP A 46 -20.87 -11.27 -23.73
CA ASP A 46 -21.08 -9.89 -24.18
C ASP A 46 -22.55 -9.44 -23.99
N LEU A 47 -23.50 -10.35 -24.23
CA LEU A 47 -24.91 -10.09 -23.95
C LEU A 47 -25.14 -9.92 -22.44
N GLY A 48 -24.51 -10.75 -21.61
CA GLY A 48 -24.52 -10.61 -20.15
C GLY A 48 -24.01 -9.23 -19.70
N VAL A 49 -22.87 -8.78 -20.23
CA VAL A 49 -22.31 -7.44 -19.94
C VAL A 49 -23.28 -6.33 -20.38
N THR A 50 -23.86 -6.44 -21.57
CA THR A 50 -24.84 -5.48 -22.10
C THR A 50 -26.02 -5.28 -21.14
N LEU A 51 -26.59 -6.38 -20.64
CA LEU A 51 -27.67 -6.33 -19.65
C LEU A 51 -27.22 -5.66 -18.34
N PHE A 52 -25.99 -5.93 -17.89
CA PHE A 52 -25.44 -5.34 -16.68
C PHE A 52 -25.24 -3.81 -16.79
N ILE A 53 -24.84 -3.34 -17.97
CA ILE A 53 -24.72 -1.90 -18.29
C ILE A 53 -26.08 -1.22 -18.23
N MET A 54 -27.10 -1.81 -18.86
CA MET A 54 -28.46 -1.26 -18.84
C MET A 54 -29.05 -1.24 -17.43
N ILE A 55 -28.89 -2.33 -16.65
CA ILE A 55 -29.29 -2.39 -15.23
C ILE A 55 -28.65 -1.25 -14.44
N SER A 56 -27.36 -1.00 -14.68
CA SER A 56 -26.64 0.09 -14.01
C SER A 56 -27.26 1.45 -14.30
N GLY A 57 -27.60 1.73 -15.56
CA GLY A 57 -28.33 2.94 -15.94
C GLY A 57 -29.67 3.08 -15.23
N VAL A 58 -30.50 2.03 -15.26
CA VAL A 58 -31.84 2.04 -14.63
C VAL A 58 -31.75 2.27 -13.12
N ALA A 59 -30.87 1.54 -12.44
CA ALA A 59 -30.69 1.65 -10.99
C ALA A 59 -30.21 3.06 -10.57
N LEU A 60 -29.31 3.67 -11.33
CA LEU A 60 -28.81 5.01 -11.06
C LEU A 60 -29.88 6.08 -11.29
N MET A 61 -30.64 5.99 -12.37
CA MET A 61 -31.74 6.93 -12.63
C MET A 61 -32.81 6.85 -11.54
N THR A 62 -33.12 5.65 -11.06
CA THR A 62 -34.09 5.42 -9.97
C THR A 62 -33.62 6.03 -8.65
N SER A 63 -32.37 5.77 -8.27
CA SER A 63 -31.80 6.23 -6.98
C SER A 63 -31.47 7.73 -6.95
N SER A 64 -31.57 8.43 -8.08
CA SER A 64 -31.29 9.86 -8.23
C SER A 64 -32.51 10.67 -8.70
N SER A 65 -33.71 10.14 -8.52
CA SER A 65 -34.97 10.77 -8.93
C SER A 65 -35.33 12.05 -8.15
N SER A 66 -34.75 12.26 -6.97
CA SER A 66 -34.92 13.46 -6.11
C SER A 66 -33.78 14.48 -6.28
N ARG A 67 -33.67 15.46 -5.37
CA ARG A 67 -32.59 16.48 -5.33
C ARG A 67 -31.21 15.83 -5.53
N PHE A 68 -30.54 16.20 -6.62
CA PHE A 68 -29.28 15.59 -7.05
C PHE A 68 -28.08 16.46 -6.64
N SER A 69 -27.05 15.82 -6.08
CA SER A 69 -25.74 16.41 -5.85
C SER A 69 -24.69 15.47 -6.42
N ALA A 70 -23.84 15.97 -7.32
CA ALA A 70 -22.77 15.19 -7.95
C ALA A 70 -21.79 14.65 -6.90
N VAL A 71 -21.46 15.46 -5.89
CA VAL A 71 -20.58 15.06 -4.78
C VAL A 71 -21.18 13.88 -4.01
N GLU A 72 -22.47 13.99 -3.64
CA GLU A 72 -23.16 12.93 -2.91
C GLU A 72 -23.33 11.66 -3.75
N PHE A 73 -23.52 11.82 -5.05
CA PHE A 73 -23.52 10.70 -5.99
C PHE A 73 -22.17 9.96 -6.00
N TYR A 74 -21.05 10.68 -6.15
CA TYR A 74 -19.73 10.04 -6.19
C TYR A 74 -19.37 9.36 -4.87
N LYS A 75 -19.69 9.96 -3.71
CA LYS A 75 -19.54 9.30 -2.40
C LYS A 75 -20.31 7.98 -2.35
N LYS A 76 -21.56 7.96 -2.81
CA LYS A 76 -22.37 6.73 -2.88
C LYS A 76 -21.77 5.68 -3.81
N ARG A 77 -21.14 6.08 -4.92
CA ARG A 77 -20.49 5.14 -5.86
C ARG A 77 -19.20 4.58 -5.28
N ILE A 78 -18.40 5.42 -4.62
CA ILE A 78 -17.18 4.97 -3.91
C ILE A 78 -17.53 3.88 -2.91
N LEU A 79 -18.55 4.12 -2.07
CA LEU A 79 -19.00 3.14 -1.08
C LEU A 79 -19.64 1.88 -1.67
N ALA A 80 -20.14 1.94 -2.90
CA ALA A 80 -20.77 0.79 -3.54
C ALA A 80 -19.75 -0.16 -4.20
N ILE A 81 -18.64 0.38 -4.71
CA ILE A 81 -17.65 -0.38 -5.51
C ILE A 81 -16.43 -0.76 -4.65
N PHE A 82 -15.74 0.23 -4.09
CA PHE A 82 -14.38 0.06 -3.58
C PHE A 82 -14.26 -0.84 -2.36
N PRO A 83 -15.14 -0.81 -1.35
CA PRO A 83 -15.04 -1.71 -0.19
C PRO A 83 -15.07 -3.19 -0.61
N SER A 84 -15.99 -3.53 -1.51
CA SER A 84 -16.12 -4.87 -2.08
C SER A 84 -14.88 -5.25 -2.89
N TYR A 85 -14.43 -4.34 -3.76
CA TYR A 85 -13.29 -4.55 -4.63
C TYR A 85 -11.98 -4.71 -3.86
N TRP A 86 -11.62 -3.77 -2.97
CA TRP A 86 -10.37 -3.82 -2.20
C TRP A 86 -10.29 -5.04 -1.30
N LEU A 87 -11.37 -5.38 -0.60
CA LEU A 87 -11.36 -6.53 0.29
C LEU A 87 -11.27 -7.85 -0.50
N ALA A 88 -12.04 -7.99 -1.59
CA ALA A 88 -11.96 -9.16 -2.44
C ALA A 88 -10.54 -9.29 -3.05
N TYR A 89 -9.94 -8.18 -3.48
CA TYR A 89 -8.60 -8.16 -4.04
C TYR A 89 -7.57 -8.69 -3.03
N VAL A 90 -7.57 -8.13 -1.82
CA VAL A 90 -6.62 -8.54 -0.76
C VAL A 90 -6.81 -10.00 -0.40
N VAL A 91 -8.04 -10.45 -0.17
CA VAL A 91 -8.33 -11.84 0.22
C VAL A 91 -7.89 -12.81 -0.88
N VAL A 92 -8.22 -12.54 -2.14
CA VAL A 92 -7.80 -13.37 -3.27
C VAL A 92 -6.27 -13.34 -3.40
N GLY A 93 -5.64 -12.18 -3.25
CA GLY A 93 -4.19 -12.02 -3.32
C GLY A 93 -3.47 -12.87 -2.29
N CYS A 94 -3.93 -12.82 -1.03
CA CYS A 94 -3.42 -13.67 0.03
C CYS A 94 -3.63 -15.17 -0.25
N VAL A 95 -4.82 -15.56 -0.72
CA VAL A 95 -5.11 -16.96 -1.07
C VAL A 95 -4.19 -17.45 -2.20
N LEU A 96 -4.03 -16.68 -3.27
CA LEU A 96 -3.15 -17.07 -4.37
C LEU A 96 -1.67 -17.06 -3.97
N PHE A 97 -1.24 -16.13 -3.12
CA PHE A 97 0.10 -16.12 -2.56
C PHE A 97 0.37 -17.41 -1.78
N LEU A 98 -0.56 -17.85 -0.93
CA LEU A 98 -0.46 -19.11 -0.19
C LEU A 98 -0.46 -20.34 -1.11
N LEU A 99 -1.22 -20.32 -2.20
CA LEU A 99 -1.30 -21.44 -3.14
C LEU A 99 -0.11 -21.52 -4.11
N ARG A 100 0.48 -20.37 -4.50
CA ARG A 100 1.49 -20.28 -5.57
C ARG A 100 2.90 -19.99 -5.06
N GLY A 101 3.06 -19.58 -3.80
CA GLY A 101 4.36 -19.23 -3.20
C GLY A 101 4.97 -17.92 -3.71
N ALA A 102 4.25 -17.16 -4.53
CA ALA A 102 4.67 -15.87 -5.09
C ALA A 102 3.48 -14.91 -5.18
N TRP A 103 3.74 -13.62 -4.94
CA TRP A 103 2.72 -12.57 -5.03
C TRP A 103 2.43 -12.24 -6.50
N VAL A 104 1.17 -11.97 -6.82
CA VAL A 104 0.76 -11.58 -8.18
C VAL A 104 0.99 -10.08 -8.34
N GLY A 105 1.79 -9.67 -9.34
CA GLY A 105 2.06 -8.25 -9.57
C GLY A 105 3.14 -8.00 -10.61
N ASP A 106 3.34 -6.73 -10.92
CA ASP A 106 4.34 -6.23 -11.87
C ASP A 106 5.53 -5.58 -11.13
N SER A 107 6.75 -5.67 -11.67
CA SER A 107 7.94 -5.08 -11.05
C SER A 107 7.92 -3.55 -11.00
N GLN A 108 6.99 -2.89 -11.69
CA GLN A 108 6.77 -1.45 -11.62
C GLN A 108 5.63 -1.10 -10.66
N HIS A 109 6.00 -0.83 -9.41
CA HIS A 109 5.04 -0.71 -8.29
C HIS A 109 4.10 0.49 -8.41
N TRP A 110 4.43 1.53 -9.20
CA TRP A 110 3.50 2.64 -9.49
C TRP A 110 2.19 2.13 -10.13
N LYS A 111 2.24 1.01 -10.87
CA LYS A 111 1.07 0.40 -11.49
C LYS A 111 0.07 -0.14 -10.47
N PHE A 112 0.46 -0.29 -9.20
CA PHE A 112 -0.46 -0.64 -8.11
C PHE A 112 -1.52 0.46 -7.88
N LEU A 113 -1.26 1.72 -8.27
CA LEU A 113 -2.27 2.78 -8.25
C LEU A 113 -3.45 2.46 -9.18
N LEU A 114 -3.22 1.73 -10.27
CA LEU A 114 -4.27 1.25 -11.16
C LEU A 114 -5.15 0.24 -10.43
N THR A 115 -4.57 -0.64 -9.61
CA THR A 115 -5.33 -1.54 -8.74
C THR A 115 -6.12 -0.77 -7.69
N LEU A 116 -5.50 0.19 -6.97
CA LEU A 116 -6.21 0.96 -5.94
C LEU A 116 -7.45 1.68 -6.50
N THR A 117 -7.37 2.13 -7.74
CA THR A 117 -8.46 2.83 -8.45
C THR A 117 -9.39 1.92 -9.26
N GLY A 118 -9.09 0.62 -9.37
CA GLY A 118 -9.86 -0.37 -10.15
C GLY A 118 -9.66 -0.29 -11.67
N PHE A 119 -8.61 0.39 -12.14
CA PHE A 119 -8.24 0.54 -13.56
C PHE A 119 -7.22 -0.49 -14.05
N ASP A 120 -6.65 -1.31 -13.16
CA ASP A 120 -5.70 -2.36 -13.49
C ASP A 120 -6.25 -3.33 -14.56
N GLY A 121 -7.44 -3.89 -14.37
CA GLY A 121 -8.04 -4.80 -15.35
C GLY A 121 -8.34 -4.13 -16.69
N LEU A 122 -8.76 -2.85 -16.69
CA LEU A 122 -9.06 -2.12 -17.93
C LEU A 122 -7.80 -1.77 -18.71
N THR A 123 -6.67 -1.55 -18.03
CA THR A 123 -5.39 -1.17 -18.63
C THR A 123 -4.46 -2.35 -18.91
N PHE A 124 -4.85 -3.55 -18.49
CA PHE A 124 -4.05 -4.78 -18.63
C PHE A 124 -3.71 -5.13 -20.10
N TYR A 125 -4.47 -4.63 -21.07
CA TYR A 125 -4.17 -4.82 -22.50
C TYR A 125 -2.91 -4.06 -22.98
N ARG A 126 -2.43 -3.06 -22.23
CA ARG A 126 -1.24 -2.26 -22.60
C ARG A 126 0.03 -2.87 -22.06
N ASP A 127 0.05 -3.15 -20.76
CA ASP A 127 1.21 -3.66 -20.03
C ASP A 127 0.75 -4.54 -18.87
N LEU A 128 1.64 -5.45 -18.43
CA LEU A 128 1.47 -6.16 -17.17
C LEU A 128 1.30 -5.15 -16.02
N ASN A 129 0.44 -5.49 -15.06
CA ASN A 129 0.18 -4.71 -13.87
C ASN A 129 -0.30 -5.65 -12.75
N TYR A 130 -0.89 -5.09 -11.70
CA TYR A 130 -1.34 -5.81 -10.51
C TYR A 130 -2.76 -6.38 -10.62
N TYR A 131 -3.31 -6.52 -11.83
CA TYR A 131 -4.64 -7.06 -12.07
C TYR A 131 -4.84 -8.45 -11.45
N LEU A 132 -5.96 -8.62 -10.73
CA LEU A 132 -6.29 -9.86 -10.04
C LEU A 132 -7.76 -10.25 -10.11
N ILE A 133 -8.67 -9.28 -9.97
CA ILE A 133 -10.11 -9.53 -9.87
C ILE A 133 -10.92 -8.45 -10.60
N GLY A 134 -12.17 -8.78 -10.92
CA GLY A 134 -13.13 -7.81 -11.48
C GLY A 134 -12.99 -7.52 -12.98
N GLU A 135 -12.02 -8.14 -13.65
CA GLU A 135 -11.79 -7.97 -15.09
C GLU A 135 -11.61 -6.50 -15.52
N TRP A 136 -11.61 -6.26 -16.82
CA TRP A 136 -11.66 -4.92 -17.40
C TRP A 136 -12.92 -4.12 -17.02
N PHE A 137 -13.94 -4.78 -16.45
CA PHE A 137 -15.25 -4.20 -16.21
C PHE A 137 -15.29 -3.15 -15.07
N ILE A 138 -14.42 -3.25 -14.06
CA ILE A 138 -14.40 -2.29 -12.94
C ILE A 138 -13.99 -0.90 -13.41
N GLY A 139 -12.86 -0.78 -14.10
CA GLY A 139 -12.45 0.49 -14.70
C GLY A 139 -13.47 1.01 -15.70
N PHE A 140 -14.07 0.10 -16.48
CA PHE A 140 -15.12 0.41 -17.44
C PHE A 140 -16.34 1.07 -16.79
N ILE A 141 -16.89 0.49 -15.70
CA ILE A 141 -18.10 1.01 -15.07
C ILE A 141 -17.83 2.33 -14.32
N ILE A 142 -16.62 2.51 -13.81
CA ILE A 142 -16.19 3.77 -13.20
C ILE A 142 -16.25 4.91 -14.23
N VAL A 143 -15.76 4.70 -15.45
CA VAL A 143 -15.84 5.71 -16.53
C VAL A 143 -17.30 6.08 -16.83
N LEU A 144 -18.20 5.10 -16.94
CA LEU A 144 -19.63 5.37 -17.15
C LEU A 144 -20.25 6.17 -15.99
N TYR A 145 -19.85 5.86 -14.75
CA TYR A 145 -20.33 6.58 -13.56
C TYR A 145 -19.78 8.01 -13.47
N LEU A 146 -18.57 8.28 -13.97
CA LEU A 146 -18.06 9.65 -14.09
C LEU A 146 -18.86 10.48 -15.09
N LEU A 147 -19.35 9.88 -16.17
CA LEU A 147 -20.19 10.54 -17.17
C LEU A 147 -21.64 10.73 -16.71
N PHE A 148 -22.09 9.96 -15.71
CA PHE A 148 -23.48 9.92 -15.27
C PHE A 148 -24.11 11.29 -14.94
N PRO A 149 -23.48 12.22 -14.18
CA PRO A 149 -24.12 13.49 -13.85
C PRO A 149 -24.49 14.32 -15.09
N VAL A 150 -23.62 14.32 -16.10
CA VAL A 150 -23.82 15.03 -17.37
C VAL A 150 -24.92 14.34 -18.18
N LEU A 151 -24.84 13.01 -18.32
CA LEU A 151 -25.86 12.23 -19.04
C LEU A 151 -27.22 12.34 -18.38
N ARG A 152 -27.30 12.26 -17.06
CA ARG A 152 -28.55 12.44 -16.29
C ARG A 152 -29.16 13.80 -16.58
N ARG A 153 -28.36 14.87 -16.51
CA ARG A 153 -28.84 16.23 -16.81
C ARG A 153 -29.36 16.31 -18.25
N GLY A 154 -28.59 15.78 -19.21
CA GLY A 154 -28.98 15.71 -20.61
C GLY A 154 -30.30 14.96 -20.83
N VAL A 155 -30.45 13.76 -20.27
CA VAL A 155 -31.68 12.96 -20.35
C VAL A 155 -32.89 13.68 -19.76
N LEU A 156 -32.69 14.43 -18.66
CA LEU A 156 -33.78 15.16 -18.00
C LEU A 156 -34.18 16.45 -18.70
N GLU A 157 -33.22 17.22 -19.20
CA GLU A 157 -33.44 18.56 -19.77
C GLU A 157 -33.60 18.53 -21.30
N ARG A 158 -32.79 17.73 -22.00
CA ARG A 158 -32.70 17.68 -23.47
C ARG A 158 -32.44 16.23 -23.96
N PRO A 159 -33.41 15.31 -23.81
CA PRO A 159 -33.19 13.88 -24.10
C PRO A 159 -32.83 13.60 -25.55
N ILE A 160 -33.49 14.25 -26.52
CA ILE A 160 -33.22 14.04 -27.96
C ILE A 160 -31.80 14.49 -28.30
N LEU A 161 -31.39 15.68 -27.87
CA LEU A 161 -30.03 16.18 -28.09
C LEU A 161 -28.99 15.26 -27.46
N THR A 162 -29.26 14.72 -26.27
CA THR A 162 -28.35 13.79 -25.59
C THR A 162 -28.16 12.51 -26.39
N TRP A 163 -29.23 11.93 -26.95
CA TRP A 163 -29.15 10.78 -27.85
C TRP A 163 -28.40 11.11 -29.13
N VAL A 164 -28.67 12.25 -29.77
CA VAL A 164 -27.96 12.70 -30.98
C VAL A 164 -26.45 12.82 -30.71
N LEU A 165 -26.06 13.43 -29.59
CA LEU A 165 -24.64 13.58 -29.23
C LEU A 165 -23.97 12.23 -28.92
N VAL A 166 -24.64 11.32 -28.22
CA VAL A 166 -24.09 9.99 -27.91
C VAL A 166 -23.99 9.13 -29.18
N ILE A 167 -24.96 9.20 -30.09
CA ILE A 167 -24.89 8.52 -31.39
C ILE A 167 -23.79 9.12 -32.26
N ALA A 168 -23.66 10.45 -32.32
CA ALA A 168 -22.58 11.10 -33.05
C ALA A 168 -21.21 10.68 -32.51
N LEU A 169 -21.03 10.67 -31.17
CA LEU A 169 -19.83 10.18 -30.53
C LEU A 169 -19.55 8.71 -30.90
N PHE A 170 -20.57 7.84 -30.83
CA PHE A 170 -20.44 6.43 -31.20
C PHE A 170 -19.97 6.26 -32.65
N LEU A 171 -20.57 6.99 -33.60
CA LEU A 171 -20.21 6.91 -35.02
C LEU A 171 -18.79 7.41 -35.28
N VAL A 172 -18.39 8.54 -34.67
CA VAL A 172 -17.04 9.10 -34.77
C VAL A 172 -16.01 8.14 -34.19
N LEU A 173 -16.24 7.66 -32.97
CA LEU A 173 -15.34 6.72 -32.30
C LEU A 173 -15.19 5.44 -33.09
N ARG A 174 -16.27 4.90 -33.66
CA ARG A 174 -16.22 3.69 -34.48
C ARG A 174 -15.42 3.91 -35.77
N HIS A 175 -15.62 5.05 -36.44
CA HIS A 175 -14.91 5.33 -37.69
C HIS A 175 -13.40 5.46 -37.49
N TYR A 176 -12.97 6.10 -36.39
CA TYR A 176 -11.56 6.30 -36.06
C TYR A 176 -11.03 5.33 -34.99
N TYR A 177 -11.72 4.20 -34.75
CA TYR A 177 -11.49 3.39 -33.55
C TYR A 177 -10.06 2.86 -33.46
N SER A 178 -9.56 2.26 -34.55
CA SER A 178 -8.20 1.69 -34.63
C SER A 178 -7.09 2.74 -34.57
N GLN A 179 -7.40 4.02 -34.85
CA GLN A 179 -6.45 5.12 -34.77
C GLN A 179 -6.35 5.68 -33.34
N ILE A 180 -7.44 5.61 -32.57
CA ILE A 180 -7.55 6.20 -31.23
C ILE A 180 -7.28 5.14 -30.14
N PHE A 181 -7.70 3.90 -30.36
CA PHE A 181 -7.69 2.85 -29.33
C PHE A 181 -7.09 1.53 -29.83
N VAL A 182 -6.27 0.93 -28.96
CA VAL A 182 -5.78 -0.46 -29.09
C VAL A 182 -6.69 -1.44 -28.32
N LEU A 183 -7.54 -0.93 -27.41
CA LEU A 183 -8.49 -1.72 -26.61
C LEU A 183 -9.61 -2.27 -27.51
N GLY A 184 -9.99 -3.55 -27.40
CA GLY A 184 -11.11 -4.11 -28.16
C GLY A 184 -12.43 -3.36 -27.95
N GLU A 185 -13.21 -3.17 -29.02
CA GLU A 185 -14.44 -2.35 -29.05
C GLU A 185 -15.42 -2.70 -27.92
N ASN A 186 -15.66 -4.00 -27.67
CA ASN A 186 -16.61 -4.48 -26.66
C ASN A 186 -16.21 -4.11 -25.23
N ARG A 187 -14.93 -3.80 -24.99
CA ARG A 187 -14.35 -3.45 -23.68
C ARG A 187 -14.24 -1.94 -23.47
N ASN A 188 -14.64 -1.11 -24.43
CA ASN A 188 -14.51 0.34 -24.35
C ASN A 188 -15.82 1.01 -23.87
N PRO A 189 -15.80 1.74 -22.74
CA PRO A 189 -17.00 2.35 -22.17
C PRO A 189 -17.65 3.41 -23.06
N LEU A 190 -16.88 4.10 -23.91
CA LEU A 190 -17.43 5.15 -24.77
C LEU A 190 -18.22 4.59 -25.96
N ILE A 191 -17.76 3.47 -26.52
CA ILE A 191 -18.47 2.74 -27.60
C ILE A 191 -19.73 2.02 -27.07
N ARG A 192 -19.76 1.68 -25.78
CA ARG A 192 -20.91 1.06 -25.10
C ARG A 192 -21.86 2.06 -24.45
N LEU A 193 -21.58 3.36 -24.56
CA LEU A 193 -22.39 4.44 -23.98
C LEU A 193 -23.88 4.43 -24.40
N PRO A 194 -24.27 4.04 -25.63
CA PRO A 194 -25.69 3.94 -26.02
C PRO A 194 -26.51 3.00 -25.12
N GLU A 195 -25.90 1.91 -24.65
CA GLU A 195 -26.57 0.93 -23.78
C GLU A 195 -26.83 1.50 -22.39
N PHE A 196 -25.83 2.20 -21.86
CA PHE A 196 -25.96 2.88 -20.58
C PHE A 196 -27.03 3.97 -20.66
N LEU A 197 -27.03 4.76 -21.74
CA LEU A 197 -28.03 5.79 -21.99
C LEU A 197 -29.45 5.20 -22.15
N PHE A 198 -29.59 4.06 -22.82
CA PHE A 198 -30.85 3.32 -22.89
C PHE A 198 -31.37 2.99 -21.49
N GLY A 199 -30.50 2.43 -20.63
CA GLY A 199 -30.84 2.17 -19.23
C GLY A 199 -31.28 3.42 -18.46
N LEU A 200 -30.64 4.57 -18.68
CA LEU A 200 -31.05 5.86 -18.07
C LEU A 200 -32.45 6.31 -18.54
N CYS A 201 -32.80 6.05 -19.79
CA CYS A 201 -34.08 6.43 -20.38
C CYS A 201 -35.22 5.45 -20.09
N PHE A 202 -34.90 4.19 -19.79
CA PHE A 202 -35.85 3.07 -19.78
C PHE A 202 -37.12 3.35 -18.95
N LEU A 203 -36.99 3.56 -17.64
CA LEU A 203 -38.15 3.75 -16.74
C LEU A 203 -38.96 5.02 -17.01
N ARG A 204 -38.40 6.01 -17.72
CA ARG A 204 -39.08 7.28 -17.97
C ARG A 204 -39.79 7.30 -19.31
N TYR A 205 -39.14 6.76 -20.34
CA TYR A 205 -39.58 6.91 -21.73
C TYR A 205 -40.03 5.58 -22.36
N VAL A 206 -39.42 4.46 -21.98
CA VAL A 206 -39.71 3.15 -22.57
C VAL A 206 -40.79 2.43 -21.76
N SER A 207 -40.73 2.51 -20.42
CA SER A 207 -41.59 1.69 -19.58
C SER A 207 -43.08 1.99 -19.67
N ARG A 208 -43.42 3.23 -20.05
CA ARG A 208 -44.78 3.66 -20.36
C ARG A 208 -45.43 2.86 -21.49
N PHE A 209 -44.61 2.26 -22.36
CA PHE A 209 -45.04 1.46 -23.50
C PHE A 209 -44.55 0.00 -23.38
N HIS A 210 -44.40 -0.52 -22.15
CA HIS A 210 -43.83 -1.86 -21.87
C HIS A 210 -44.43 -2.98 -22.73
N GLY A 211 -45.75 -2.97 -23.01
CA GLY A 211 -46.38 -3.99 -23.86
C GLY A 211 -45.96 -3.91 -25.33
N ILE A 212 -45.82 -2.70 -25.89
CA ILE A 212 -45.35 -2.50 -27.27
C ILE A 212 -43.87 -2.88 -27.36
N ALA A 213 -43.06 -2.42 -26.41
CA ALA A 213 -41.63 -2.75 -26.33
C ALA A 213 -41.41 -4.27 -26.25
N PHE A 214 -42.26 -4.99 -25.51
CA PHE A 214 -42.23 -6.45 -25.43
C PHE A 214 -42.49 -7.12 -26.78
N TRP A 215 -43.57 -6.77 -27.47
CA TRP A 215 -43.90 -7.37 -28.77
C TRP A 215 -42.86 -7.03 -29.85
N VAL A 216 -42.38 -5.79 -29.88
CA VAL A 216 -41.28 -5.38 -30.78
C VAL A 216 -40.01 -6.19 -30.47
N SER A 217 -39.72 -6.43 -29.20
CA SER A 217 -38.59 -7.28 -28.79
C SER A 217 -38.76 -8.73 -29.24
N ILE A 218 -39.96 -9.31 -29.11
CA ILE A 218 -40.25 -10.65 -29.64
C ILE A 218 -39.99 -10.73 -31.14
N ILE A 219 -40.50 -9.77 -31.91
CA ILE A 219 -40.30 -9.72 -33.36
C ILE A 219 -38.80 -9.61 -33.67
N CYS A 220 -38.09 -8.71 -33.00
CA CYS A 220 -36.66 -8.52 -33.17
C CYS A 220 -35.86 -9.79 -32.85
N LEU A 221 -36.16 -10.47 -31.74
CA LEU A 221 -35.53 -11.71 -31.34
C LEU A 221 -35.84 -12.86 -32.31
N ALA A 222 -37.07 -12.94 -32.82
CA ALA A 222 -37.45 -13.91 -33.84
C ALA A 222 -36.67 -13.69 -35.13
N VAL A 223 -36.53 -12.44 -35.59
CA VAL A 223 -35.72 -12.10 -36.77
C VAL A 223 -34.25 -12.49 -36.52
N PHE A 224 -33.68 -12.13 -35.37
CA PHE A 224 -32.29 -12.44 -35.03
C PHE A 224 -32.03 -13.94 -34.79
N ALA A 225 -33.07 -14.74 -34.55
CA ALA A 225 -32.95 -16.20 -34.46
C ALA A 225 -32.65 -16.85 -35.81
N PHE A 226 -33.16 -16.26 -36.90
CA PHE A 226 -33.10 -16.86 -38.24
C PHE A 226 -32.25 -16.04 -39.23
N TRP A 227 -31.88 -14.81 -38.90
CA TRP A 227 -31.14 -13.93 -39.79
C TRP A 227 -30.12 -13.07 -39.04
N TYR A 228 -28.89 -13.08 -39.56
CA TYR A 228 -27.82 -12.16 -39.15
C TYR A 228 -27.75 -10.97 -40.13
N PRO A 229 -28.25 -9.77 -39.75
CA PRO A 229 -28.23 -8.60 -40.62
C PRO A 229 -26.78 -8.16 -40.92
N PRO A 230 -26.51 -7.59 -42.11
CA PRO A 230 -25.20 -7.09 -42.50
C PRO A 230 -24.89 -5.73 -41.85
N ILE A 231 -25.06 -5.64 -40.53
CA ILE A 231 -24.74 -4.47 -39.71
C ILE A 231 -23.49 -4.77 -38.87
N PRO A 232 -22.79 -3.73 -38.37
CA PRO A 232 -21.64 -3.94 -37.50
C PRO A 232 -22.01 -4.73 -36.25
N MET A 233 -21.15 -5.68 -35.86
CA MET A 233 -21.32 -6.55 -34.68
C MET A 233 -21.69 -5.74 -33.42
N GLN A 234 -21.04 -4.58 -33.22
CA GLN A 234 -21.30 -3.72 -32.08
C GLN A 234 -22.71 -3.12 -32.08
N VAL A 235 -23.23 -2.73 -33.24
CA VAL A 235 -24.60 -2.21 -33.40
C VAL A 235 -25.60 -3.33 -33.20
N TYR A 236 -25.32 -4.50 -33.78
CA TYR A 236 -26.10 -5.72 -33.59
C TYR A 236 -26.25 -6.07 -32.10
N GLY A 237 -25.14 -6.12 -31.36
CA GLY A 237 -25.13 -6.41 -29.93
C GLY A 237 -25.94 -5.41 -29.09
N ILE A 238 -25.90 -4.12 -29.42
CA ILE A 238 -26.71 -3.09 -28.73
C ILE A 238 -28.21 -3.36 -28.95
N VAL A 239 -28.62 -3.60 -30.21
CA VAL A 239 -30.04 -3.82 -30.55
C VAL A 239 -30.54 -5.12 -29.93
N LEU A 240 -29.77 -6.20 -30.04
CA LEU A 240 -30.08 -7.49 -29.41
C LEU A 240 -30.20 -7.32 -27.89
N GLY A 241 -29.25 -6.63 -27.25
CA GLY A 241 -29.28 -6.35 -25.82
C GLY A 241 -30.52 -5.59 -25.38
N ILE A 242 -30.93 -4.55 -26.13
CA ILE A 242 -32.17 -3.79 -25.85
C ILE A 242 -33.39 -4.71 -25.95
N ALA A 243 -33.47 -5.53 -27.00
CA ALA A 243 -34.59 -6.46 -27.19
C ALA A 243 -34.66 -7.50 -26.06
N VAL A 244 -33.53 -8.13 -25.71
CA VAL A 244 -33.46 -9.08 -24.58
C VAL A 244 -33.82 -8.39 -23.26
N PHE A 245 -33.32 -7.18 -23.02
CA PHE A 245 -33.61 -6.43 -21.79
C PHE A 245 -35.11 -6.15 -21.65
N CYS A 246 -35.75 -5.62 -22.69
CA CYS A 246 -37.20 -5.35 -22.72
C CYS A 246 -38.05 -6.61 -22.60
N PHE A 247 -37.64 -7.70 -23.25
CA PHE A 247 -38.28 -9.00 -23.12
C PHE A 247 -38.22 -9.51 -21.67
N LEU A 248 -37.03 -9.56 -21.08
CA LEU A 248 -36.82 -10.05 -19.73
C LEU A 248 -37.49 -9.15 -18.67
N SER A 249 -37.46 -7.82 -18.85
CA SER A 249 -38.08 -6.90 -17.92
C SER A 249 -39.59 -7.12 -17.85
N TYR A 250 -40.24 -7.26 -19.01
CA TYR A 250 -41.68 -7.51 -19.09
C TYR A 250 -42.04 -8.91 -18.57
N ALA A 251 -41.28 -9.93 -18.97
CA ALA A 251 -41.48 -11.30 -18.49
C ALA A 251 -41.38 -11.39 -16.97
N ALA A 252 -40.40 -10.73 -16.35
CA ALA A 252 -40.24 -10.70 -14.91
C ALA A 252 -41.35 -9.92 -14.18
N GLU A 253 -41.89 -8.86 -14.77
CA GLU A 253 -42.98 -8.06 -14.19
C GLU A 253 -44.36 -8.75 -14.26
N ARG A 254 -44.59 -9.60 -15.27
CA ARG A 254 -45.90 -10.23 -15.52
C ARG A 254 -46.00 -11.69 -15.05
N SER A 255 -44.89 -12.33 -14.71
CA SER A 255 -44.90 -13.71 -14.25
C SER A 255 -45.36 -13.82 -12.79
N SER A 256 -46.36 -14.66 -12.51
CA SER A 256 -46.73 -15.05 -11.14
C SER A 256 -45.72 -16.09 -10.60
N LEU A 257 -44.53 -15.62 -10.22
CA LEU A 257 -43.44 -16.48 -9.75
C LEU A 257 -43.65 -16.89 -8.28
N PRO A 258 -43.30 -18.13 -7.90
CA PRO A 258 -43.36 -18.56 -6.51
C PRO A 258 -42.50 -17.70 -5.59
N ALA A 259 -42.96 -17.43 -4.37
CA ALA A 259 -42.24 -16.59 -3.39
C ALA A 259 -40.82 -17.10 -3.10
N GLY A 260 -40.62 -18.43 -3.10
CA GLY A 260 -39.29 -19.03 -2.95
C GLY A 260 -38.32 -18.64 -4.06
N PHE A 261 -38.80 -18.56 -5.31
CA PHE A 261 -37.99 -18.16 -6.46
C PHE A 261 -37.62 -16.67 -6.39
N ILE A 262 -38.57 -15.83 -5.99
CA ILE A 262 -38.33 -14.39 -5.79
C ILE A 262 -37.24 -14.18 -4.74
N ASN A 263 -37.39 -14.79 -3.57
CA ASN A 263 -36.41 -14.68 -2.48
C ASN A 263 -35.03 -15.21 -2.87
N ALA A 264 -34.97 -16.33 -3.61
CA ALA A 264 -33.72 -16.88 -4.11
C ALA A 264 -33.03 -15.91 -5.09
N THR A 265 -33.80 -15.31 -6.00
CA THR A 265 -33.30 -14.33 -6.98
C THR A 265 -32.80 -13.07 -6.29
N GLU A 266 -33.54 -12.51 -5.34
CA GLU A 266 -33.10 -11.34 -4.56
C GLU A 266 -31.84 -11.63 -3.75
N THR A 267 -31.75 -12.84 -3.16
CA THR A 267 -30.57 -13.29 -2.43
C THR A 267 -29.36 -13.42 -3.36
N ALA A 268 -29.52 -14.02 -4.54
CA ALA A 268 -28.46 -14.12 -5.53
C ALA A 268 -28.05 -12.72 -6.04
N ALA A 269 -29.00 -11.85 -6.35
CA ALA A 269 -28.74 -10.49 -6.81
C ALA A 269 -27.98 -9.63 -5.78
N LYS A 270 -28.17 -9.88 -4.47
CA LYS A 270 -27.42 -9.24 -3.39
C LYS A 270 -25.92 -9.59 -3.41
N TYR A 271 -25.59 -10.82 -3.77
CA TYR A 271 -24.21 -11.33 -3.77
C TYR A 271 -23.55 -11.29 -5.17
N SER A 272 -24.31 -11.01 -6.22
CA SER A 272 -23.85 -11.13 -7.61
C SER A 272 -22.62 -10.27 -7.93
N PHE A 273 -22.49 -9.08 -7.35
CA PHE A 273 -21.32 -8.22 -7.59
C PHE A 273 -20.03 -8.81 -6.98
N LEU A 274 -20.10 -9.36 -5.77
CA LEU A 274 -18.94 -10.02 -5.17
C LEU A 274 -18.62 -11.34 -5.88
N ALA A 275 -19.64 -12.09 -6.29
CA ALA A 275 -19.45 -13.31 -7.09
C ALA A 275 -18.76 -12.99 -8.43
N PHE A 276 -19.19 -11.91 -9.09
CA PHE A 276 -18.53 -11.36 -10.27
C PHE A 276 -17.06 -11.03 -10.04
N LEU A 277 -16.69 -10.47 -8.90
CA LEU A 277 -15.28 -10.14 -8.65
C LEU A 277 -14.37 -11.39 -8.62
N VAL A 278 -14.85 -12.50 -8.05
CA VAL A 278 -14.01 -13.66 -7.71
C VAL A 278 -14.14 -14.85 -8.66
N HIS A 279 -15.16 -14.91 -9.52
CA HIS A 279 -15.49 -16.11 -10.30
C HIS A 279 -14.34 -16.61 -11.18
N HIS A 280 -13.57 -15.72 -11.81
CA HIS A 280 -12.39 -16.09 -12.61
C HIS A 280 -11.37 -16.85 -11.79
N GLN A 281 -11.06 -16.36 -10.60
CA GLN A 281 -10.05 -17.00 -9.75
C GLN A 281 -10.54 -18.37 -9.26
N ILE A 282 -11.83 -18.53 -9.04
CA ILE A 282 -12.42 -19.85 -8.73
C ILE A 282 -12.30 -20.78 -9.94
N ILE A 283 -12.59 -20.31 -11.15
CA ILE A 283 -12.42 -21.07 -12.40
C ILE A 283 -10.96 -21.48 -12.58
N TYR A 284 -10.02 -20.53 -12.50
CA TYR A 284 -8.58 -20.75 -12.69
C TYR A 284 -7.96 -21.63 -11.63
N VAL A 285 -8.48 -21.61 -10.40
CA VAL A 285 -8.03 -22.52 -9.35
C VAL A 285 -8.62 -23.91 -9.60
N LEU A 286 -9.93 -24.03 -9.85
CA LEU A 286 -10.63 -25.30 -9.84
C LEU A 286 -10.40 -26.15 -11.11
N LEU A 287 -10.54 -25.55 -12.30
CA LEU A 287 -10.54 -26.31 -13.56
C LEU A 287 -9.23 -27.07 -13.85
N PRO A 288 -8.03 -26.56 -13.54
CA PRO A 288 -6.79 -27.31 -13.76
C PRO A 288 -6.67 -28.63 -12.98
N ARG A 289 -7.57 -28.88 -12.00
CA ARG A 289 -7.63 -30.16 -11.27
C ARG A 289 -8.33 -31.29 -12.03
N PHE A 290 -8.97 -30.98 -13.15
CA PHE A 290 -9.71 -31.93 -13.99
C PHE A 290 -9.09 -31.99 -15.38
N ASN A 291 -9.19 -33.14 -16.05
CA ASN A 291 -8.82 -33.25 -17.46
C ASN A 291 -10.05 -32.96 -18.34
N ALA A 292 -10.13 -31.75 -18.91
CA ALA A 292 -11.28 -31.32 -19.71
C ALA A 292 -11.61 -32.23 -20.90
N ALA A 293 -10.62 -32.91 -21.48
CA ALA A 293 -10.83 -33.79 -22.65
C ALA A 293 -11.62 -35.06 -22.31
N THR A 294 -11.57 -35.51 -21.05
CA THR A 294 -12.20 -36.77 -20.62
C THR A 294 -13.55 -36.57 -19.94
N LEU A 295 -13.94 -35.33 -19.64
CA LEU A 295 -15.20 -35.06 -18.95
C LEU A 295 -16.41 -35.43 -19.81
N THR A 296 -17.39 -36.08 -19.20
CA THR A 296 -18.72 -36.29 -19.77
C THR A 296 -19.53 -34.98 -19.71
N ALA A 297 -20.60 -34.89 -20.52
CA ALA A 297 -21.45 -33.70 -20.51
C ALA A 297 -22.06 -33.45 -19.11
N VAL A 298 -22.48 -34.52 -18.42
CA VAL A 298 -23.04 -34.43 -17.06
C VAL A 298 -22.01 -33.88 -16.08
N GLU A 299 -20.77 -34.36 -16.12
CA GLU A 299 -19.70 -33.86 -15.25
C GLU A 299 -19.39 -32.38 -15.51
N VAL A 300 -19.46 -31.93 -16.77
CA VAL A 300 -19.31 -30.50 -17.12
C VAL A 300 -20.43 -29.66 -16.50
N TYR A 301 -21.69 -30.10 -16.56
CA TYR A 301 -22.81 -29.42 -15.89
C TYR A 301 -22.65 -29.38 -14.36
N VAL A 302 -22.22 -30.48 -13.75
CA VAL A 302 -21.96 -30.56 -12.31
C VAL A 302 -20.83 -29.59 -11.94
N LEU A 303 -19.74 -29.57 -12.70
CA LEU A 303 -18.59 -28.71 -12.46
C LEU A 303 -18.95 -27.22 -12.62
N PHE A 304 -19.76 -26.87 -13.61
CA PHE A 304 -20.33 -25.53 -13.73
C PHE A 304 -21.15 -25.15 -12.50
N GLY A 305 -22.04 -26.03 -12.05
CA GLY A 305 -22.82 -25.85 -10.83
C GLY A 305 -21.95 -25.62 -9.59
N ILE A 306 -20.84 -26.36 -9.46
CA ILE A 306 -19.86 -26.17 -8.39
C ILE A 306 -19.18 -24.81 -8.50
N VAL A 307 -18.70 -24.41 -9.68
CA VAL A 307 -18.05 -23.10 -9.90
C VAL A 307 -19.01 -21.96 -9.54
N THR A 308 -20.25 -22.01 -10.01
CA THR A 308 -21.27 -21.02 -9.67
C THR A 308 -21.54 -21.01 -8.17
N PHE A 309 -21.77 -22.17 -7.56
CA PHE A 309 -22.02 -22.28 -6.12
C PHE A 309 -20.86 -21.70 -5.29
N LEU A 310 -19.62 -22.09 -5.58
CA LEU A 310 -18.44 -21.57 -4.89
C LEU A 310 -18.27 -20.06 -5.07
N SER A 311 -18.60 -19.51 -6.24
CA SER A 311 -18.57 -18.06 -6.48
C SER A 311 -19.53 -17.30 -5.57
N PHE A 312 -20.75 -17.82 -5.39
CA PHE A 312 -21.73 -17.22 -4.48
C PHE A 312 -21.42 -17.47 -3.00
N VAL A 313 -20.81 -18.61 -2.64
CA VAL A 313 -20.34 -18.87 -1.28
C VAL A 313 -19.21 -17.90 -0.90
N ALA A 314 -18.20 -17.75 -1.75
CA ALA A 314 -17.12 -16.79 -1.55
C ALA A 314 -17.67 -15.35 -1.41
N ALA A 315 -18.62 -14.98 -2.26
CA ALA A 315 -19.31 -13.69 -2.16
C ALA A 315 -20.02 -13.49 -0.81
N LYS A 316 -20.71 -14.52 -0.32
CA LYS A 316 -21.40 -14.48 0.97
C LYS A 316 -20.43 -14.33 2.15
N LEU A 317 -19.28 -15.02 2.11
CA LEU A 317 -18.23 -14.94 3.14
C LEU A 317 -17.60 -13.53 3.18
N LEU A 318 -17.35 -12.91 2.03
CA LEU A 318 -16.82 -11.56 1.93
C LEU A 318 -17.82 -10.48 2.36
N TYR A 319 -19.12 -10.71 2.17
CA TYR A 319 -20.16 -9.69 2.35
C TYR A 319 -20.20 -9.06 3.75
N GLY A 320 -20.05 -9.86 4.82
CA GLY A 320 -20.11 -9.36 6.20
C GLY A 320 -18.98 -8.36 6.52
N PRO A 321 -17.72 -8.73 6.30
CA PRO A 321 -16.58 -7.80 6.39
C PRO A 321 -16.70 -6.57 5.47
N VAL A 322 -17.15 -6.75 4.23
CA VAL A 322 -17.40 -5.63 3.29
C VAL A 322 -18.39 -4.63 3.88
N LEU A 323 -19.47 -5.10 4.52
CA LEU A 323 -20.48 -4.23 5.14
C LEU A 323 -19.86 -3.38 6.25
N LYS A 324 -19.06 -3.98 7.14
CA LYS A 324 -18.36 -3.27 8.23
C LYS A 324 -17.40 -2.21 7.69
N ILE A 325 -16.63 -2.54 6.66
CA ILE A 325 -15.70 -1.59 6.00
C ILE A 325 -16.50 -0.45 5.35
N THR A 326 -17.60 -0.78 4.68
CA THR A 326 -18.49 0.19 4.03
C THR A 326 -19.10 1.15 5.06
N GLU A 327 -19.52 0.65 6.22
CA GLU A 327 -20.05 1.46 7.31
C GLU A 327 -18.98 2.38 7.91
N ALA A 328 -17.76 1.88 8.12
CA ALA A 328 -16.64 2.68 8.58
C ALA A 328 -16.30 3.81 7.58
N LEU A 329 -16.20 3.49 6.29
CA LEU A 329 -15.99 4.48 5.22
C LEU A 329 -17.15 5.45 5.10
N ARG A 330 -18.39 4.99 5.26
CA ARG A 330 -19.57 5.85 5.26
C ARG A 330 -19.51 6.82 6.44
N ALA A 331 -19.17 6.35 7.63
CA ALA A 331 -18.99 7.20 8.80
C ALA A 331 -17.93 8.29 8.55
N MET A 332 -16.85 7.97 7.81
CA MET A 332 -15.83 8.94 7.41
C MET A 332 -16.32 9.95 6.33
N LEU A 333 -17.02 9.48 5.29
CA LEU A 333 -17.47 10.30 4.15
C LEU A 333 -18.70 11.16 4.43
N TYR A 334 -19.54 10.73 5.38
CA TYR A 334 -20.84 11.32 5.73
C TYR A 334 -20.86 11.93 7.12
N VAL A 335 -19.70 12.24 7.71
CA VAL A 335 -19.65 13.06 8.92
C VAL A 335 -20.50 14.30 8.69
N LYS A 336 -21.62 14.37 9.43
CA LYS A 336 -22.51 15.52 9.44
C LYS A 336 -21.66 16.68 9.94
N GLU A 337 -21.29 17.61 9.06
CA GLU A 337 -20.78 18.93 9.46
C GLU A 337 -21.93 19.65 10.18
N ASN A 338 -22.21 19.27 11.42
CA ASN A 338 -22.84 20.17 12.38
C ASN A 338 -21.74 21.13 12.85
N SER A 339 -21.19 21.89 11.92
CA SER A 339 -20.25 22.96 12.23
C SER A 339 -20.99 24.28 11.99
N PRO A 340 -20.99 25.21 12.97
CA PRO A 340 -21.48 26.56 12.73
C PRO A 340 -20.74 27.12 11.52
N ALA A 341 -21.43 27.86 10.64
CA ALA A 341 -20.94 28.40 9.37
C ALA A 341 -19.42 28.66 9.39
N ILE A 342 -18.65 27.67 8.92
CA ILE A 342 -17.21 27.77 8.77
C ILE A 342 -16.95 28.61 7.52
N ASP A 343 -16.09 29.60 7.64
CA ASP A 343 -15.71 30.48 6.54
C ASP A 343 -15.18 29.67 5.33
N THR A 344 -15.53 30.11 4.12
CA THR A 344 -15.15 29.47 2.85
C THR A 344 -13.63 29.27 2.75
N SER A 345 -12.85 30.21 3.31
CA SER A 345 -11.38 30.14 3.37
C SER A 345 -10.85 28.90 4.12
N THR A 346 -11.48 28.52 5.24
CA THR A 346 -11.04 27.38 6.06
C THR A 346 -11.37 26.05 5.40
N ARG A 347 -12.44 26.00 4.59
CA ARG A 347 -12.77 24.83 3.76
C ARG A 347 -11.75 24.63 2.63
N VAL A 348 -11.34 25.72 1.96
CA VAL A 348 -10.29 25.66 0.93
C VAL A 348 -8.98 25.17 1.54
N LEU A 349 -8.55 25.74 2.67
CA LEU A 349 -7.36 25.28 3.40
C LEU A 349 -7.44 23.80 3.81
N SER A 350 -8.62 23.33 4.21
CA SER A 350 -8.83 21.92 4.55
C SER A 350 -8.71 20.99 3.35
N ILE A 351 -9.16 21.41 2.17
CA ILE A 351 -8.97 20.65 0.91
C ILE A 351 -7.48 20.64 0.55
N LEU A 352 -6.79 21.77 0.64
CA LEU A 352 -5.35 21.86 0.37
C LEU A 352 -4.55 20.94 1.30
N ALA A 353 -4.87 20.94 2.60
CA ALA A 353 -4.24 20.03 3.55
C ALA A 353 -4.48 18.56 3.19
N ALA A 354 -5.70 18.19 2.79
CA ALA A 354 -6.02 16.82 2.38
C ALA A 354 -5.26 16.40 1.12
N VAL A 355 -5.19 17.29 0.11
CA VAL A 355 -4.42 17.05 -1.13
C VAL A 355 -2.94 16.90 -0.83
N LEU A 356 -2.38 17.79 0.00
CA LEU A 356 -0.98 17.73 0.43
C LEU A 356 -0.69 16.41 1.17
N GLY A 357 -1.53 16.04 2.14
CA GLY A 357 -1.38 14.79 2.89
C GLY A 357 -1.43 13.55 2.00
N LEU A 358 -2.35 13.50 1.03
CA LEU A 358 -2.43 12.40 0.07
C LEU A 358 -1.21 12.34 -0.86
N ALA A 359 -0.70 13.50 -1.31
CA ALA A 359 0.51 13.56 -2.13
C ALA A 359 1.74 13.10 -1.36
N VAL A 360 1.89 13.50 -0.09
CA VAL A 360 2.96 13.05 0.82
C VAL A 360 2.88 11.54 1.03
N VAL A 361 1.70 10.99 1.30
CA VAL A 361 1.54 9.53 1.45
C VAL A 361 1.93 8.81 0.16
N ALA A 362 1.40 9.22 -0.99
CA ALA A 362 1.70 8.57 -2.27
C ALA A 362 3.21 8.60 -2.62
N SER A 363 3.86 9.76 -2.46
CA SER A 363 5.30 9.90 -2.67
C SER A 363 6.13 9.08 -1.66
N THR A 364 5.67 8.96 -0.42
CA THR A 364 6.35 8.16 0.61
C THR A 364 6.28 6.68 0.33
N PHE A 365 5.11 6.15 -0.07
CA PHE A 365 5.00 4.76 -0.53
C PHE A 365 5.92 4.49 -1.72
N PHE A 366 6.02 5.43 -2.66
CA PHE A 366 6.98 5.34 -3.75
C PHE A 366 8.43 5.36 -3.25
N GLY A 367 8.77 6.24 -2.31
CA GLY A 367 10.12 6.33 -1.73
C GLY A 367 10.53 5.07 -0.98
N VAL A 368 9.66 4.51 -0.12
CA VAL A 368 9.91 3.25 0.58
C VAL A 368 10.18 2.13 -0.42
N PHE A 369 9.40 2.07 -1.50
CA PHE A 369 9.64 1.11 -2.56
C PHE A 369 10.97 1.37 -3.30
N HIS A 370 11.25 2.61 -3.68
CA HIS A 370 12.45 3.00 -4.43
C HIS A 370 13.75 2.75 -3.64
N TYR A 371 13.71 2.88 -2.32
CA TYR A 371 14.85 2.66 -1.44
C TYR A 371 14.85 1.30 -0.74
N TYR A 372 13.96 0.38 -1.14
CA TYR A 372 13.88 -0.95 -0.56
C TYR A 372 15.21 -1.72 -0.67
N SER A 373 15.65 -2.29 0.45
CA SER A 373 16.83 -3.16 0.51
C SER A 373 16.60 -4.36 1.44
N PRO A 374 16.85 -5.60 0.97
CA PRO A 374 16.87 -6.77 1.84
C PRO A 374 18.23 -6.99 2.53
N VAL A 375 19.23 -6.15 2.25
CA VAL A 375 20.58 -6.27 2.82
C VAL A 375 20.60 -5.56 4.18
N PRO A 376 20.96 -6.24 5.29
CA PRO A 376 21.09 -5.60 6.58
C PRO A 376 22.15 -4.49 6.56
N TRP A 377 21.90 -3.40 7.28
CA TRP A 377 22.77 -2.24 7.31
C TRP A 377 23.14 -1.85 8.75
N TRP A 378 24.41 -1.53 8.96
CA TRP A 378 24.94 -1.05 10.23
C TRP A 378 24.69 -2.03 11.38
N ASP A 379 24.33 -1.53 12.57
CA ASP A 379 24.05 -2.31 13.76
C ASP A 379 22.82 -3.25 13.62
N GLU A 380 22.07 -3.19 12.53
CA GLU A 380 21.08 -4.23 12.18
C GLU A 380 21.73 -5.62 12.09
N TRP A 381 22.98 -5.73 11.65
CA TRP A 381 23.70 -7.01 11.66
C TRP A 381 23.71 -7.65 13.05
N ASP A 382 23.87 -6.85 14.11
CA ASP A 382 23.80 -7.31 15.50
C ASP A 382 22.37 -7.54 15.97
N GLY A 383 21.49 -6.55 15.74
CA GLY A 383 20.14 -6.52 16.28
C GLY A 383 19.15 -7.46 15.57
N TYR A 384 19.46 -7.89 14.35
CA TYR A 384 18.63 -8.72 13.49
C TYR A 384 19.27 -10.10 13.27
N ILE A 385 20.40 -10.20 12.56
CA ILE A 385 21.08 -11.49 12.30
C ILE A 385 21.71 -12.04 13.58
N GLY A 386 22.41 -11.21 14.34
CA GLY A 386 23.03 -11.59 15.62
C GLY A 386 21.98 -12.02 16.66
N PHE A 387 20.86 -11.30 16.74
CA PHE A 387 19.70 -11.70 17.54
C PHE A 387 19.17 -13.08 17.11
N TYR A 388 18.96 -13.31 15.82
CA TYR A 388 18.45 -14.59 15.32
C TYR A 388 19.41 -15.74 15.60
N ARG A 389 20.72 -15.51 15.46
CA ARG A 389 21.78 -16.46 15.85
C ARG A 389 21.67 -16.88 17.30
N ASN A 390 21.47 -15.91 18.19
CA ASN A 390 21.39 -16.11 19.63
C ASN A 390 20.18 -16.97 20.03
N ILE A 391 19.00 -16.69 19.47
CA ILE A 391 17.81 -17.48 19.78
C ILE A 391 17.84 -18.87 19.14
N ASN A 392 18.42 -18.99 17.94
CA ASN A 392 18.51 -20.27 17.22
C ASN A 392 19.53 -21.23 17.88
N SER A 393 20.50 -20.72 18.63
CA SER A 393 21.40 -21.55 19.46
C SER A 393 20.74 -22.04 20.76
N GLY A 394 19.49 -21.67 21.03
CA GLY A 394 18.76 -22.00 22.25
C GLY A 394 18.97 -21.00 23.40
N TRP A 395 19.76 -19.94 23.21
CA TRP A 395 19.99 -18.93 24.24
C TRP A 395 18.84 -17.92 24.31
N LEU A 396 17.89 -18.17 25.21
CA LEU A 396 16.74 -17.29 25.44
C LEU A 396 17.11 -15.88 25.93
N GLY A 397 18.32 -15.70 26.48
CA GLY A 397 18.84 -14.38 26.84
C GLY A 397 18.95 -13.41 25.66
N GLY A 398 18.98 -13.92 24.41
CA GLY A 398 18.92 -13.11 23.19
C GLY A 398 17.67 -12.22 23.09
N TRP A 399 16.55 -12.61 23.71
CA TRP A 399 15.36 -11.75 23.80
C TRP A 399 15.58 -10.55 24.71
N TRP A 400 16.38 -10.72 25.76
CA TRP A 400 16.55 -9.73 26.81
C TRP A 400 17.75 -8.82 26.60
N VAL A 401 18.90 -9.36 26.17
CA VAL A 401 20.19 -8.65 26.06
C VAL A 401 20.05 -7.30 25.37
N ASN A 402 20.72 -6.27 25.87
CA ASN A 402 20.62 -4.94 25.28
C ASN A 402 21.27 -4.93 23.89
N HIS A 403 20.63 -4.24 22.95
CA HIS A 403 21.19 -3.88 21.66
C HIS A 403 21.66 -2.44 21.76
N MET A 404 22.97 -2.22 21.72
CA MET A 404 23.57 -0.94 22.10
C MET A 404 23.04 -0.49 23.48
N GLU A 405 22.53 0.72 23.62
CA GLU A 405 21.93 1.21 24.88
C GLU A 405 20.45 0.81 25.08
N HIS A 406 19.86 -0.08 24.27
CA HIS A 406 18.41 -0.32 24.22
C HIS A 406 17.96 -1.74 24.56
N ARG A 407 16.84 -1.89 25.26
CA ARG A 407 16.03 -3.11 25.26
C ARG A 407 14.97 -3.04 24.15
N ILE A 408 15.10 -3.87 23.13
CA ILE A 408 14.27 -3.86 21.91
C ILE A 408 13.40 -5.13 21.79
N VAL A 409 12.85 -5.61 22.91
CA VAL A 409 12.13 -6.89 23.01
C VAL A 409 10.91 -6.95 22.08
N THR A 410 10.11 -5.89 22.01
CA THR A 410 8.91 -5.87 21.16
C THR A 410 9.28 -5.89 19.67
N SER A 411 10.31 -5.15 19.28
CA SER A 411 10.82 -5.06 17.91
C SER A 411 11.46 -6.39 17.47
N ARG A 412 12.14 -7.09 18.39
CA ARG A 412 12.65 -8.45 18.17
C ARG A 412 11.57 -9.45 17.79
N VAL A 413 10.32 -9.26 18.24
CA VAL A 413 9.20 -10.08 17.77
C VAL A 413 8.96 -9.86 16.28
N LEU A 414 9.02 -8.61 15.80
CA LEU A 414 8.88 -8.29 14.38
C LEU A 414 10.05 -8.87 13.57
N PHE A 415 11.28 -8.76 14.08
CA PHE A 415 12.48 -9.31 13.43
C PHE A 415 12.43 -10.83 13.35
N TRP A 416 12.02 -11.49 14.44
CA TRP A 416 11.84 -12.94 14.44
C TRP A 416 10.76 -13.37 13.44
N LEU A 417 9.63 -12.68 13.38
CA LEU A 417 8.59 -12.96 12.38
C LEU A 417 9.11 -12.76 10.95
N ASP A 418 9.85 -11.67 10.68
CA ASP A 418 10.41 -11.42 9.36
C ASP A 418 11.33 -12.56 8.91
N ILE A 419 12.28 -12.98 9.75
CA ILE A 419 13.21 -14.07 9.43
C ILE A 419 12.50 -15.41 9.36
N TYR A 420 11.78 -15.78 10.42
CA TYR A 420 11.24 -17.13 10.60
C TYR A 420 10.04 -17.41 9.71
N VAL A 421 9.14 -16.44 9.54
CA VAL A 421 7.88 -16.61 8.79
C VAL A 421 8.01 -16.09 7.35
N PHE A 422 8.61 -14.92 7.16
CA PHE A 422 8.69 -14.26 5.85
C PHE A 422 10.03 -14.51 5.13
N GLY A 423 10.99 -15.17 5.79
CA GLY A 423 12.29 -15.56 5.22
C GLY A 423 13.29 -14.41 5.08
N GLY A 424 13.14 -13.36 5.89
CA GLY A 424 14.13 -12.31 6.13
C GLY A 424 14.49 -11.48 4.91
N GLN A 425 13.49 -10.92 4.24
CA GLN A 425 13.68 -10.02 3.09
C GLN A 425 13.32 -8.56 3.43
N HIS A 426 13.05 -8.24 4.71
CA HIS A 426 12.61 -6.94 5.21
C HIS A 426 11.28 -6.42 4.67
N ILE A 427 10.65 -7.06 3.67
CA ILE A 427 9.36 -6.64 3.10
C ILE A 427 8.30 -6.51 4.21
N PHE A 428 8.25 -7.47 5.14
CA PHE A 428 7.33 -7.40 6.27
C PHE A 428 7.66 -6.23 7.22
N LEU A 429 8.94 -5.94 7.46
CA LEU A 429 9.35 -4.81 8.31
C LEU A 429 8.93 -3.47 7.71
N TYR A 430 9.17 -3.20 6.42
CA TYR A 430 8.72 -1.97 5.78
C TYR A 430 7.18 -1.82 5.80
N ILE A 431 6.44 -2.92 5.63
CA ILE A 431 4.98 -2.90 5.77
C ILE A 431 4.58 -2.57 7.22
N ALA A 432 5.29 -3.14 8.20
CA ALA A 432 5.06 -2.87 9.61
C ALA A 432 5.33 -1.39 9.95
N GLU A 433 6.38 -0.77 9.42
CA GLU A 433 6.68 0.67 9.62
C GLU A 433 5.53 1.55 9.15
N LEU A 434 5.09 1.36 7.90
CA LEU A 434 3.96 2.11 7.34
C LEU A 434 2.67 1.87 8.14
N ALA A 435 2.46 0.64 8.64
CA ALA A 435 1.32 0.31 9.49
C ALA A 435 1.39 1.00 10.86
N LEU A 436 2.57 1.07 11.49
CA LEU A 436 2.77 1.75 12.78
C LEU A 436 2.49 3.26 12.65
N ILE A 437 2.97 3.90 11.57
CA ILE A 437 2.65 5.30 11.25
C ILE A 437 1.15 5.48 11.03
N ALA A 438 0.50 4.57 10.28
CA ALA A 438 -0.94 4.62 10.05
C ALA A 438 -1.74 4.48 11.35
N VAL A 439 -1.32 3.61 12.27
CA VAL A 439 -1.95 3.47 13.59
C VAL A 439 -1.85 4.77 14.39
N MET A 440 -0.68 5.42 14.42
CA MET A 440 -0.53 6.73 15.06
C MET A 440 -1.49 7.76 14.47
N ALA A 441 -1.58 7.83 13.14
CA ALA A 441 -2.49 8.72 12.43
C ALA A 441 -3.97 8.47 12.79
N ILE A 442 -4.38 7.20 12.84
CA ILE A 442 -5.74 6.78 13.22
C ILE A 442 -6.03 7.17 14.67
N VAL A 443 -5.08 6.99 15.59
CA VAL A 443 -5.23 7.37 17.00
C VAL A 443 -5.45 8.88 17.11
N VAL A 444 -4.62 9.70 16.49
CA VAL A 444 -4.77 11.17 16.50
C VAL A 444 -6.14 11.59 15.97
N TRP A 445 -6.51 11.11 14.78
CA TRP A 445 -7.79 11.43 14.16
C TRP A 445 -8.97 11.02 15.04
N ARG A 446 -8.94 9.81 15.62
CA ARG A 446 -10.01 9.29 16.48
C ARG A 446 -10.15 10.13 17.75
N ARG A 447 -9.04 10.51 18.40
CA ARG A 447 -9.07 11.36 19.61
C ARG A 447 -9.60 12.75 19.29
N TYR A 448 -9.20 13.34 18.17
CA TYR A 448 -9.75 14.60 17.68
C TYR A 448 -11.26 14.52 17.47
N TYR A 449 -11.71 13.52 16.70
CA TYR A 449 -13.13 13.36 16.36
C TYR A 449 -14.01 13.23 17.61
N GLN A 450 -13.55 12.43 18.57
CA GLN A 450 -14.27 12.14 19.80
C GLN A 450 -14.28 13.31 20.80
N GLY A 451 -13.15 14.01 20.97
CA GLY A 451 -12.96 14.88 22.14
C GLY A 451 -12.63 16.34 21.85
N SER A 452 -12.39 16.74 20.60
CA SER A 452 -12.08 18.14 20.27
C SER A 452 -13.25 19.06 20.60
N THR A 453 -12.96 20.13 21.33
CA THR A 453 -13.92 21.18 21.73
C THR A 453 -14.26 22.08 20.56
N ASN A 454 -13.27 22.40 19.73
CA ASN A 454 -13.46 23.08 18.45
C ASN A 454 -13.55 22.04 17.33
N LYS A 455 -14.54 22.15 16.45
CA LYS A 455 -14.69 21.27 15.27
C LYS A 455 -14.20 21.98 14.00
N ALA A 456 -12.99 21.65 13.55
CA ALA A 456 -12.52 21.91 12.20
C ALA A 456 -13.04 20.84 11.20
N PRO A 457 -12.99 21.12 9.89
CA PRO A 457 -13.23 20.12 8.87
C PRO A 457 -12.23 18.95 9.00
N ASN A 458 -12.72 17.73 8.91
CA ASN A 458 -11.87 16.53 9.03
C ASN A 458 -10.74 16.49 8.00
N GLY A 459 -10.95 17.09 6.82
CA GLY A 459 -9.94 17.17 5.76
C GLY A 459 -8.64 17.84 6.21
N TRP A 460 -8.72 18.87 7.06
CA TRP A 460 -7.53 19.52 7.61
C TRP A 460 -6.79 18.59 8.58
N VAL A 461 -7.48 18.02 9.58
CA VAL A 461 -6.82 17.18 10.59
C VAL A 461 -6.22 15.93 9.96
N ILE A 462 -6.97 15.25 9.08
CA ILE A 462 -6.48 14.07 8.37
C ILE A 462 -5.31 14.47 7.46
N GLY A 463 -5.49 15.52 6.65
CA GLY A 463 -4.46 16.00 5.74
C GLY A 463 -3.16 16.40 6.43
N LEU A 464 -3.24 17.17 7.51
CA LEU A 464 -2.09 17.59 8.33
C LEU A 464 -1.41 16.38 8.98
N THR A 465 -2.19 15.47 9.56
CA THR A 465 -1.67 14.25 10.19
C THR A 465 -0.89 13.41 9.18
N LEU A 466 -1.45 13.20 7.98
CA LEU A 466 -0.79 12.46 6.91
C LEU A 466 0.44 13.20 6.39
N ALA A 467 0.35 14.51 6.17
CA ALA A 467 1.46 15.32 5.65
C ALA A 467 2.66 15.37 6.60
N LEU A 468 2.44 15.36 7.91
CA LEU A 468 3.52 15.34 8.90
C LEU A 468 4.03 13.92 9.15
N LEU A 469 3.17 12.97 9.52
CA LEU A 469 3.60 11.65 9.97
C LEU A 469 4.14 10.75 8.85
N PHE A 470 3.79 11.01 7.59
CA PHE A 470 4.39 10.33 6.43
C PHE A 470 5.44 11.18 5.72
N SER A 471 5.89 12.32 6.27
CA SER A 471 6.88 13.13 5.58
C SER A 471 8.21 12.38 5.40
N TRP A 472 8.90 12.60 4.27
CA TRP A 472 10.18 11.97 3.94
C TRP A 472 11.38 12.60 4.68
N VAL A 473 11.17 13.69 5.44
CA VAL A 473 12.23 14.27 6.29
C VAL A 473 12.72 13.34 7.42
N GLN A 474 11.99 12.24 7.66
CA GLN A 474 12.37 11.09 8.51
C GLN A 474 12.83 9.89 7.65
N GLU A 475 13.51 10.14 6.52
CA GLU A 475 13.89 9.10 5.55
C GLU A 475 14.68 7.93 6.14
N GLU A 476 15.51 8.12 7.19
CA GLU A 476 16.17 6.99 7.86
C GLU A 476 15.16 5.97 8.38
N ILE A 477 14.06 6.43 9.00
CA ILE A 477 12.97 5.58 9.50
C ILE A 477 12.22 4.87 8.37
N LEU A 478 12.15 5.50 7.19
CA LEU A 478 11.37 5.01 6.06
C LEU A 478 12.20 4.14 5.10
N ARG A 479 13.53 4.21 5.19
CA ARG A 479 14.47 3.46 4.36
C ARG A 479 15.06 2.25 5.07
N TRP A 480 14.88 2.11 6.38
CA TRP A 480 15.57 1.10 7.18
C TRP A 480 14.63 0.32 8.10
N GLY A 481 14.23 -0.89 7.67
CA GLY A 481 13.26 -1.75 8.36
C GLY A 481 13.53 -2.02 9.86
N PHE A 482 14.78 -1.87 10.29
CA PHE A 482 15.20 -1.97 11.68
C PHE A 482 14.63 -0.86 12.58
N GLU A 483 14.27 0.29 11.99
CA GLU A 483 13.71 1.46 12.68
C GLU A 483 12.23 1.31 13.06
N THR A 484 11.62 0.14 12.77
CA THR A 484 10.42 -0.33 13.47
C THR A 484 10.54 -0.22 15.00
N THR A 485 11.77 -0.24 15.55
CA THR A 485 12.09 0.04 16.95
C THR A 485 11.62 1.42 17.43
N VAL A 486 12.06 2.50 16.76
CA VAL A 486 11.65 3.89 17.07
C VAL A 486 10.15 4.04 16.95
N LEU A 487 9.58 3.60 15.82
CA LEU A 487 8.15 3.76 15.53
C LEU A 487 7.27 3.02 16.55
N SER A 488 7.67 1.83 16.97
CA SER A 488 6.96 1.08 18.01
C SER A 488 6.94 1.84 19.34
N ALA A 489 8.07 2.43 19.75
CA ALA A 489 8.14 3.22 20.98
C ALA A 489 7.18 4.43 20.94
N TYR A 490 7.18 5.21 19.86
CA TYR A 490 6.26 6.34 19.68
C TYR A 490 4.80 5.90 19.60
N MET A 491 4.50 4.83 18.86
CA MET A 491 3.14 4.32 18.70
C MET A 491 2.57 3.84 20.03
N PHE A 492 3.32 3.04 20.80
CA PHE A 492 2.88 2.54 22.10
C PHE A 492 2.76 3.66 23.14
N ALA A 493 3.69 4.62 23.17
CA ALA A 493 3.59 5.78 24.04
C ALA A 493 2.34 6.62 23.73
N LEU A 494 2.04 6.85 22.45
CA LEU A 494 0.84 7.57 22.03
C LEU A 494 -0.44 6.83 22.40
N LEU A 495 -0.49 5.50 22.23
CA LEU A 495 -1.60 4.67 22.70
C LEU A 495 -1.76 4.74 24.23
N SER A 496 -0.65 4.72 24.96
CA SER A 496 -0.66 4.83 26.42
C SER A 496 -1.28 6.16 26.87
N VAL A 497 -0.81 7.28 26.31
CA VAL A 497 -1.36 8.62 26.58
C VAL A 497 -2.82 8.73 26.13
N ALA A 498 -3.19 8.12 24.99
CA ALA A 498 -4.56 8.09 24.49
C ALA A 498 -5.52 7.35 25.43
N GLN A 499 -5.09 6.26 26.08
CA GLN A 499 -5.90 5.58 27.09
C GLN A 499 -5.94 6.36 28.40
N PHE A 500 -4.80 6.86 28.88
CA PHE A 500 -4.71 7.59 30.14
C PHE A 500 -5.57 8.86 30.17
N SER A 501 -5.67 9.54 29.03
CA SER A 501 -6.42 10.80 28.89
C SER A 501 -7.96 10.64 28.90
N LYS A 502 -8.50 9.41 28.98
CA LYS A 502 -9.95 9.17 29.01
C LYS A 502 -10.54 9.36 30.40
N PHE A 503 -10.85 10.61 30.74
CA PHE A 503 -11.36 10.97 32.06
C PHE A 503 -12.80 10.53 32.33
N ASP A 504 -13.59 10.33 31.27
CA ASP A 504 -15.04 10.09 31.34
C ASP A 504 -15.42 8.59 31.37
N GLU A 505 -14.45 7.68 31.20
CA GLU A 505 -14.68 6.22 31.24
C GLU A 505 -14.43 5.66 32.66
N PRO A 506 -15.04 4.50 33.04
CA PRO A 506 -14.72 3.81 34.29
C PRO A 506 -13.21 3.57 34.43
N ARG A 507 -12.62 4.18 35.47
CA ARG A 507 -11.19 4.52 35.52
C ARG A 507 -10.21 3.33 35.48
N GLY A 508 -10.63 2.14 35.89
CA GLY A 508 -9.73 0.98 36.01
C GLY A 508 -9.18 0.49 34.67
N LYS A 509 -10.05 0.29 33.67
CA LYS A 509 -9.65 -0.30 32.37
C LYS A 509 -8.73 0.63 31.54
N PRO A 510 -9.02 1.94 31.39
CA PRO A 510 -8.13 2.85 30.66
C PRO A 510 -6.76 2.99 31.31
N LEU A 511 -6.69 3.07 32.65
CA LEU A 511 -5.42 3.12 33.37
C LEU A 511 -4.61 1.83 33.16
N PHE A 512 -5.23 0.65 33.33
CA PHE A 512 -4.56 -0.63 33.10
C PHE A 512 -3.99 -0.73 31.67
N LEU A 513 -4.80 -0.41 30.65
CA LEU A 513 -4.34 -0.43 29.26
C LEU A 513 -3.22 0.60 29.00
N SER A 514 -3.28 1.78 29.63
CA SER A 514 -2.20 2.76 29.56
C SER A 514 -0.89 2.20 30.12
N LEU A 515 -0.92 1.54 31.28
CA LEU A 515 0.28 0.92 31.87
C LEU A 515 0.83 -0.20 30.96
N VAL A 516 -0.03 -1.04 30.39
CA VAL A 516 0.39 -2.09 29.43
C VAL A 516 1.10 -1.47 28.22
N PHE A 517 0.53 -0.44 27.61
CA PHE A 517 1.17 0.24 26.49
C PHE A 517 2.46 0.98 26.89
N ALA A 518 2.56 1.49 28.12
CA ALA A 518 3.79 2.10 28.62
C ALA A 518 4.93 1.07 28.74
N ILE A 519 4.62 -0.13 29.23
CA ILE A 519 5.57 -1.26 29.29
C ILE A 519 6.02 -1.65 27.87
N LEU A 520 5.08 -1.76 26.92
CA LEU A 520 5.42 -2.09 25.54
C LEU A 520 6.29 -1.01 24.88
N ALA A 521 6.03 0.28 25.16
CA ALA A 521 6.87 1.37 24.67
C ALA A 521 8.30 1.27 25.23
N GLU A 522 8.43 1.07 26.55
CA GLU A 522 9.71 0.92 27.25
C GLU A 522 10.60 -0.18 26.65
N PHE A 523 10.02 -1.33 26.30
CA PHE A 523 10.74 -2.44 25.68
C PHE A 523 10.83 -2.38 24.15
N SER A 524 10.48 -1.25 23.53
CA SER A 524 10.62 -1.04 22.08
C SER A 524 11.91 -0.32 21.72
N MET A 525 12.29 0.70 22.49
CA MET A 525 13.51 1.50 22.31
C MET A 525 13.77 2.39 23.54
N GLY A 526 14.99 2.94 23.68
CA GLY A 526 15.39 3.78 24.81
C GLY A 526 14.51 5.00 25.09
N ASN A 527 13.95 5.68 24.06
CA ASN A 527 13.00 6.77 24.29
C ASN A 527 11.68 6.30 24.93
N GLY A 528 11.33 5.02 24.78
CA GLY A 528 10.17 4.39 25.42
C GLY A 528 10.19 4.47 26.95
N LEU A 529 11.37 4.51 27.57
CA LEU A 529 11.54 4.73 29.02
C LEU A 529 10.88 6.03 29.49
N MET A 530 10.71 7.01 28.61
CA MET A 530 10.09 8.31 28.92
C MET A 530 8.56 8.25 29.00
N THR A 531 7.94 7.11 28.69
CA THR A 531 6.48 6.97 28.72
C THR A 531 5.93 7.09 30.15
N PHE A 532 6.50 6.39 31.14
CA PHE A 532 6.09 6.52 32.54
C PHE A 532 6.30 7.93 33.11
N PRO A 533 7.47 8.58 32.95
CA PRO A 533 7.65 9.99 33.29
C PRO A 533 6.58 10.90 32.66
N THR A 534 6.22 10.65 31.40
CA THR A 534 5.16 11.40 30.70
C THR A 534 3.82 11.21 31.38
N LEU A 535 3.42 9.97 31.69
CA LEU A 535 2.16 9.68 32.37
C LEU A 535 2.11 10.32 33.76
N PHE A 536 3.20 10.28 34.51
CA PHE A 536 3.27 10.89 35.85
C PHE A 536 3.16 12.41 35.78
N ALA A 537 3.91 13.06 34.89
CA ALA A 537 3.80 14.51 34.67
C ALA A 537 2.39 14.91 34.21
N LEU A 538 1.78 14.14 33.30
CA LEU A 538 0.42 14.36 32.84
C LEU A 538 -0.60 14.16 33.96
N ALA A 539 -0.38 13.19 34.86
CA ALA A 539 -1.21 12.96 36.04
C ALA A 539 -1.22 14.20 36.96
N VAL A 540 -0.05 14.81 37.19
CA VAL A 540 0.09 16.05 37.97
C VAL A 540 -0.63 17.21 37.28
N ILE A 541 -0.37 17.41 35.99
CA ILE A 541 -0.98 18.49 35.19
C ILE A 541 -2.51 18.37 35.18
N CYS A 542 -3.04 17.16 35.06
CA CYS A 542 -4.47 16.88 35.03
C CYS A 542 -5.09 16.71 36.43
N ARG A 543 -4.33 16.94 37.51
CA ARG A 543 -4.77 16.82 38.92
C ARG A 543 -5.44 15.46 39.21
N ARG A 544 -4.82 14.39 38.73
CA ARG A 544 -5.34 13.01 38.92
C ARG A 544 -5.30 12.61 40.40
N PRO A 545 -6.14 11.65 40.82
CA PRO A 545 -6.12 11.15 42.19
C PRO A 545 -4.74 10.58 42.56
N ILE A 546 -4.30 10.83 43.79
CA ILE A 546 -2.97 10.39 44.28
C ILE A 546 -2.76 8.88 44.14
N ARG A 547 -3.82 8.07 44.26
CA ARG A 547 -3.74 6.61 44.08
C ARG A 547 -3.25 6.23 42.68
N GLU A 548 -3.69 6.94 41.64
CA GLU A 548 -3.25 6.67 40.28
C GLU A 548 -1.79 7.09 40.07
N MET A 549 -1.39 8.22 40.66
CA MET A 549 0.01 8.64 40.65
C MET A 549 0.90 7.61 41.33
N VAL A 550 0.45 7.03 42.46
CA VAL A 550 1.14 5.95 43.16
C VAL A 550 1.21 4.70 42.29
N TYR A 551 0.13 4.30 41.60
CA TYR A 551 0.19 3.15 40.68
C TYR A 551 1.16 3.36 39.52
N ILE A 552 1.15 4.56 38.91
CA ILE A 552 2.10 4.90 37.84
C ILE A 552 3.53 4.86 38.39
N ALA A 553 3.81 5.51 39.51
CA ALA A 553 5.15 5.57 40.12
C ALA A 553 5.65 4.18 40.57
N ALA A 554 4.79 3.37 41.17
CA ALA A 554 5.14 2.01 41.58
C ALA A 554 5.44 1.12 40.37
N THR A 555 4.57 1.16 39.34
CA THR A 555 4.80 0.40 38.11
C THR A 555 6.08 0.87 37.42
N TRP A 556 6.27 2.19 37.33
CA TRP A 556 7.47 2.80 36.77
C TRP A 556 8.74 2.32 37.47
N ALA A 557 8.79 2.37 38.80
CA ALA A 557 9.96 1.93 39.58
C ALA A 557 10.26 0.44 39.37
N VAL A 558 9.23 -0.42 39.34
CA VAL A 558 9.40 -1.85 39.10
C VAL A 558 9.89 -2.11 37.68
N MET A 559 9.29 -1.48 36.66
CA MET A 559 9.65 -1.71 35.27
C MET A 559 11.06 -1.22 34.95
N TRP A 560 11.46 -0.06 35.46
CA TRP A 560 12.85 0.38 35.35
C TRP A 560 13.81 -0.56 36.06
N GLY A 561 13.46 -1.02 37.26
CA GLY A 561 14.24 -2.05 37.96
C GLY A 561 14.43 -3.30 37.12
N VAL A 562 13.38 -3.73 36.40
CA VAL A 562 13.44 -4.85 35.46
C VAL A 562 14.31 -4.51 34.24
N TYR A 563 14.10 -3.37 33.58
CA TYR A 563 14.83 -2.93 32.38
C TYR A 563 16.36 -3.02 32.53
N PHE A 564 16.84 -2.63 33.71
CA PHE A 564 18.27 -2.56 34.02
C PHE A 564 18.89 -3.86 34.57
N ILE A 565 18.11 -4.95 34.68
CA ILE A 565 18.67 -6.29 35.00
C ILE A 565 19.63 -6.71 33.89
N ASP A 566 20.88 -7.00 34.23
CA ASP A 566 21.95 -7.38 33.30
C ASP A 566 22.11 -6.37 32.15
N TYR A 567 22.07 -5.08 32.47
CA TYR A 567 22.24 -3.99 31.51
C TYR A 567 23.70 -3.55 31.43
N SER A 568 24.26 -3.56 30.22
CA SER A 568 25.62 -3.12 29.96
C SER A 568 25.66 -2.06 28.86
N VAL A 569 26.34 -0.94 29.08
CA VAL A 569 26.52 0.10 28.07
C VAL A 569 27.97 0.08 27.61
N PRO A 570 28.26 0.24 26.30
CA PRO A 570 29.61 0.51 25.85
C PRO A 570 30.20 1.73 26.59
N PRO A 571 31.50 1.76 26.94
CA PRO A 571 32.10 2.91 27.59
C PRO A 571 31.93 4.17 26.73
N ALA A 572 31.16 5.14 27.21
CA ALA A 572 31.02 6.43 26.55
C ALA A 572 32.20 7.32 26.95
N VAL A 573 33.01 7.73 25.97
CA VAL A 573 34.06 8.74 26.19
C VAL A 573 33.40 10.11 26.11
N HIS A 574 33.07 10.68 27.27
CA HIS A 574 32.60 12.05 27.35
C HIS A 574 33.80 12.99 27.44
N PRO A 575 33.96 13.95 26.51
CA PRO A 575 34.98 14.97 26.65
C PRO A 575 34.71 15.82 27.90
N GLU A 576 35.76 16.12 28.67
CA GLU A 576 35.66 17.08 29.77
C GLU A 576 35.30 18.46 29.21
N MET A 577 34.16 18.99 29.63
CA MET A 577 33.67 20.31 29.20
C MET A 577 33.32 21.18 30.40
N PRO A 578 33.61 22.50 30.37
CA PRO A 578 33.13 23.44 31.37
C PRO A 578 31.60 23.41 31.48
N VAL A 579 31.07 23.52 32.70
CA VAL A 579 29.62 23.43 32.99
C VAL A 579 28.78 24.39 32.12
N VAL A 580 29.28 25.60 31.87
CA VAL A 580 28.58 26.60 31.03
C VAL A 580 28.48 26.14 29.58
N MET A 581 29.57 25.60 29.02
CA MET A 581 29.58 25.07 27.64
C MET A 581 28.68 23.85 27.52
N LEU A 582 28.67 22.98 28.55
CA LEU A 582 27.79 21.83 28.62
C LEU A 582 26.31 22.26 28.63
N ALA A 583 25.94 23.23 29.46
CA ALA A 583 24.58 23.76 29.52
C ALA A 583 24.14 24.38 28.18
N MET A 584 25.04 25.11 27.49
CA MET A 584 24.78 25.64 26.16
C MET A 584 24.63 24.55 25.10
N ALA A 585 25.48 23.52 25.12
CA ALA A 585 25.38 22.38 24.21
C ALA A 585 24.05 21.64 24.39
N PHE A 586 23.64 21.44 25.64
CA PHE A 586 22.37 20.80 26.00
C PHE A 586 21.17 21.61 25.49
N ALA A 587 21.14 22.91 25.77
CA ALA A 587 20.08 23.79 25.30
C ALA A 587 20.00 23.82 23.77
N LYS A 588 21.15 23.95 23.08
CA LYS A 588 21.19 23.93 21.60
C LYS A 588 20.68 22.60 21.06
N PHE A 589 21.19 21.47 21.54
CA PHE A 589 20.78 20.14 21.09
C PHE A 589 19.28 19.93 21.28
N PHE A 590 18.74 20.28 22.46
CA PHE A 590 17.32 20.13 22.77
C PHE A 590 16.41 20.90 21.81
N PHE A 591 16.68 22.19 21.57
CA PHE A 591 15.84 22.97 20.67
C PHE A 591 16.05 22.58 19.20
N VAL A 592 17.27 22.23 18.80
CA VAL A 592 17.53 21.72 17.44
C VAL A 592 16.77 20.42 17.21
N PHE A 593 16.74 19.50 18.17
CA PHE A 593 15.96 18.27 18.10
C PHE A 593 14.48 18.56 17.83
N LEU A 594 13.84 19.42 18.64
CA LEU A 594 12.41 19.76 18.48
C LEU A 594 12.09 20.47 17.15
N GLY A 595 13.07 21.17 16.56
CA GLY A 595 12.94 21.82 15.27
C GLY A 595 13.45 21.01 14.08
N ASN A 596 13.96 19.79 14.30
CA ASN A 596 14.67 18.98 13.31
C ASN A 596 14.04 18.94 11.89
N PRO A 597 12.70 18.83 11.69
CA PRO A 597 12.13 18.61 10.35
C PRO A 597 12.53 19.62 9.26
N VAL A 598 12.91 20.85 9.63
CA VAL A 598 13.40 21.88 8.69
C VAL A 598 14.91 21.86 8.46
N GLY A 599 15.66 21.09 9.25
CA GLY A 599 17.12 21.04 9.21
C GLY A 599 17.64 20.57 7.86
N ALA A 600 17.00 19.57 7.28
CA ALA A 600 17.35 19.01 5.97
C ALA A 600 17.01 19.93 4.79
N LEU A 601 16.34 21.07 5.01
CA LEU A 601 15.93 21.99 3.95
C LEU A 601 16.95 23.10 3.66
N THR A 602 17.93 23.32 4.54
CA THR A 602 18.82 24.49 4.42
C THR A 602 20.25 24.18 4.87
N ASN A 603 21.22 24.89 4.28
CA ASN A 603 22.62 24.82 4.70
C ASN A 603 22.89 25.41 6.11
N ASN A 604 21.92 26.12 6.70
CA ASN A 604 21.98 26.65 8.07
C ASN A 604 20.91 25.97 8.96
N GLY A 605 20.77 24.65 8.80
CA GLY A 605 19.72 23.86 9.44
C GLY A 605 19.68 23.98 10.96
N VAL A 606 20.84 24.06 11.62
CA VAL A 606 20.95 24.16 13.08
C VAL A 606 20.21 25.40 13.62
N VAL A 607 20.46 26.58 13.05
CA VAL A 607 19.86 27.83 13.54
C VAL A 607 18.35 27.84 13.32
N LEU A 608 17.89 27.42 12.15
CA LEU A 608 16.46 27.39 11.85
C LEU A 608 15.71 26.37 12.73
N CYS A 609 16.29 25.18 12.94
CA CYS A 609 15.76 24.19 13.87
C CYS A 609 15.70 24.75 15.28
N PHE A 610 16.75 25.41 15.76
CA PHE A 610 16.75 26.03 17.08
C PHE A 610 15.59 27.02 17.25
N ILE A 611 15.39 27.91 16.27
CA ILE A 611 14.33 28.93 16.32
C ILE A 611 12.94 28.26 16.35
N ILE A 612 12.69 27.31 15.46
CA ILE A 612 11.38 26.64 15.38
C ILE A 612 11.15 25.74 16.61
N GLY A 613 12.16 25.03 17.08
CA GLY A 613 12.10 24.24 18.31
C GLY A 613 11.81 25.10 19.54
N ALA A 614 12.51 26.23 19.70
CA ALA A 614 12.26 27.18 20.78
C ALA A 614 10.85 27.79 20.70
N ALA A 615 10.39 28.16 19.49
CA ALA A 615 9.06 28.71 19.28
C ALA A 615 7.94 27.71 19.59
N THR A 616 8.05 26.47 19.11
CA THR A 616 7.06 25.41 19.38
C THR A 616 7.03 25.03 20.86
N PHE A 617 8.20 24.91 21.51
CA PHE A 617 8.31 24.65 22.94
C PHE A 617 7.74 25.79 23.79
N GLY A 618 8.04 27.04 23.44
CA GLY A 618 7.49 28.22 24.09
C GLY A 618 5.98 28.31 23.97
N LEU A 619 5.43 28.07 22.77
CA LEU A 619 3.99 28.03 22.53
C LEU A 619 3.32 26.91 23.34
N ALA A 620 3.89 25.71 23.34
CA ALA A 620 3.38 24.57 24.11
C ALA A 620 3.36 24.87 25.61
N SER A 621 4.47 25.38 26.14
CA SER A 621 4.59 25.76 27.55
C SER A 621 3.56 26.81 27.94
N TRP A 622 3.38 27.86 27.14
CA TRP A 622 2.39 28.90 27.36
C TRP A 622 0.95 28.35 27.33
N LEU A 623 0.60 27.51 26.34
CA LEU A 623 -0.73 26.89 26.23
C LEU A 623 -1.02 25.98 27.43
N VAL A 624 -0.07 25.14 27.84
CA VAL A 624 -0.22 24.24 28.99
C VAL A 624 -0.41 25.04 30.28
N LEU A 625 0.43 26.06 30.53
CA LEU A 625 0.31 26.91 31.72
C LEU A 625 -1.03 27.65 31.76
N ARG A 626 -1.48 28.18 30.62
CA ARG A 626 -2.78 28.85 30.50
C ARG A 626 -3.94 27.88 30.80
N LEU A 627 -3.90 26.67 30.24
CA LEU A 627 -4.92 25.65 30.45
C LEU A 627 -4.94 25.14 31.90
N TYR A 628 -3.76 24.96 32.50
CA TYR A 628 -3.59 24.52 33.89
C TYR A 628 -4.14 25.54 34.90
N ARG A 629 -3.83 26.84 34.69
CA ARG A 629 -4.32 27.95 35.54
C ARG A 629 -5.83 28.18 35.40
N SER A 630 -6.37 27.98 34.21
CA SER A 630 -7.81 28.14 33.94
C SER A 630 -8.63 26.87 34.22
N ASN A 631 -8.00 25.79 34.66
CA ASN A 631 -8.62 24.48 34.90
C ASN A 631 -9.48 23.99 33.72
N SER A 632 -8.99 24.15 32.48
CA SER A 632 -9.74 23.88 31.25
C SER A 632 -9.14 22.76 30.39
N ILE A 633 -8.44 21.82 31.04
CA ILE A 633 -7.85 20.65 30.38
C ILE A 633 -8.93 19.58 30.20
N THR A 634 -9.37 19.37 28.96
CA THR A 634 -10.27 18.27 28.59
C THR A 634 -9.48 16.98 28.33
N ALA A 635 -10.18 15.85 28.23
CA ALA A 635 -9.59 14.57 27.82
C ALA A 635 -8.78 14.67 26.51
N TYR A 636 -9.28 15.41 25.52
CA TYR A 636 -8.57 15.62 24.26
C TYR A 636 -7.33 16.51 24.41
N ARG A 637 -7.43 17.62 25.16
CA ARG A 637 -6.27 18.48 25.42
C ARG A 637 -5.20 17.73 26.21
N ALA A 638 -5.58 16.90 27.19
CA ALA A 638 -4.65 16.05 27.92
C ALA A 638 -3.92 15.05 27.01
N PHE A 639 -4.62 14.47 26.02
CA PHE A 639 -3.98 13.61 25.01
C PHE A 639 -2.89 14.37 24.23
N LEU A 640 -3.19 15.59 23.74
CA LEU A 640 -2.24 16.40 22.99
C LEU A 640 -1.05 16.86 23.85
N ILE A 641 -1.33 17.27 25.09
CA ILE A 641 -0.29 17.67 26.06
C ILE A 641 0.62 16.49 26.39
N GLY A 642 0.06 15.30 26.63
CA GLY A 642 0.84 14.09 26.88
C GLY A 642 1.68 13.67 25.69
N GLY A 643 1.11 13.72 24.47
CA GLY A 643 1.83 13.39 23.24
C GLY A 643 3.03 14.31 23.01
N TYR A 644 2.85 15.63 23.17
CA TYR A 644 3.97 16.58 23.09
C TYR A 644 4.96 16.42 24.26
N GLY A 645 4.46 16.14 25.46
CA GLY A 645 5.29 15.89 26.65
C GLY A 645 6.22 14.69 26.47
N PHE A 646 5.75 13.61 25.83
CA PHE A 646 6.58 12.47 25.48
C PHE A 646 7.71 12.85 24.51
N VAL A 647 7.42 13.68 23.51
CA VAL A 647 8.43 14.19 22.56
C VAL A 647 9.48 15.02 23.29
N VAL A 648 9.07 15.92 24.18
CA VAL A 648 9.99 16.73 25.01
C VAL A 648 10.90 15.84 25.86
N LEU A 649 10.34 14.84 26.54
CA LEU A 649 11.12 13.94 27.38
C LEU A 649 12.04 13.03 26.54
N SER A 650 11.61 12.62 25.35
CA SER A 650 12.46 11.90 24.38
C SER A 650 13.64 12.75 23.93
N ALA A 651 13.41 14.04 23.64
CA ALA A 651 14.46 14.99 23.28
C ALA A 651 15.47 15.20 24.42
N LEU A 652 15.00 15.26 25.67
CA LEU A 652 15.86 15.34 26.85
C LEU A 652 16.69 14.06 27.04
N ALA A 653 16.10 12.89 26.84
CA ALA A 653 16.83 11.62 26.91
C ALA A 653 17.95 11.54 25.84
N ALA A 654 17.63 11.92 24.60
CA ALA A 654 18.61 11.98 23.52
C ALA A 654 19.72 13.02 23.81
N MET A 655 19.35 14.19 24.33
CA MET A 655 20.29 15.25 24.72
C MET A 655 21.33 14.76 25.72
N VAL A 656 20.92 14.06 26.78
CA VAL A 656 21.84 13.57 27.82
C VAL A 656 22.88 12.60 27.22
N GLY A 657 22.48 11.75 26.28
CA GLY A 657 23.38 10.78 25.65
C GLY A 657 24.23 11.34 24.50
N ARG A 658 23.79 12.41 23.83
CA ARG A 658 24.33 12.81 22.52
C ARG A 658 24.78 14.26 22.40
N ALA A 659 24.44 15.16 23.33
CA ALA A 659 24.75 16.59 23.19
C ALA A 659 26.27 16.90 23.15
N TYR A 660 27.10 16.00 23.67
CA TYR A 660 28.57 16.11 23.62
C TYR A 660 29.15 16.01 22.20
N TYR A 661 28.40 15.45 21.25
CA TYR A 661 28.81 15.35 19.84
C TYR A 661 28.49 16.60 19.01
N GLY A 662 27.90 17.63 19.62
CA GLY A 662 27.49 18.86 18.95
C GLY A 662 26.02 18.87 18.53
N PRO A 663 25.48 20.05 18.17
CA PRO A 663 24.07 20.22 17.79
C PRO A 663 23.71 19.53 16.47
N GLU A 664 24.67 19.26 15.60
CA GLU A 664 24.48 18.53 14.34
C GLU A 664 24.00 17.10 14.57
N GLY A 665 24.40 16.48 15.69
CA GLY A 665 23.91 15.17 16.10
C GLY A 665 22.40 15.14 16.34
N ALA A 666 21.75 16.28 16.58
CA ALA A 666 20.31 16.38 16.71
C ALA A 666 19.58 16.49 15.36
N LEU A 667 20.29 16.68 14.24
CA LEU A 667 19.74 16.79 12.87
C LEU A 667 19.58 15.44 12.16
N VAL A 668 20.01 14.34 12.78
CA VAL A 668 19.86 12.99 12.23
C VAL A 668 18.38 12.69 11.97
N SER A 669 18.09 12.11 10.80
CA SER A 669 16.71 12.02 10.28
C SER A 669 15.83 11.07 11.10
N ARG A 670 16.42 10.09 11.80
CA ARG A 670 15.67 9.19 12.70
C ARG A 670 15.05 9.87 13.92
N TYR A 671 15.53 11.06 14.30
CA TYR A 671 14.91 11.86 15.38
C TYR A 671 13.68 12.66 14.91
N THR A 672 13.49 12.80 13.61
CA THR A 672 12.47 13.68 13.03
C THR A 672 11.05 13.21 13.34
N THR A 673 10.81 11.90 13.52
CA THR A 673 9.50 11.34 13.89
C THR A 673 8.92 11.99 15.14
N GLY A 674 9.73 12.17 16.19
CA GLY A 674 9.30 12.80 17.43
C GLY A 674 8.87 14.24 17.19
N SER A 675 9.67 14.99 16.45
CA SER A 675 9.41 16.41 16.16
C SER A 675 8.19 16.62 15.27
N LEU A 676 7.99 15.76 14.25
CA LEU A 676 6.78 15.76 13.43
C LEU A 676 5.52 15.49 14.26
N LEU A 677 5.57 14.48 15.15
CA LEU A 677 4.48 14.20 16.08
C LEU A 677 4.24 15.39 17.02
N GLY A 678 5.31 16.00 17.54
CA GLY A 678 5.24 17.19 18.38
C GLY A 678 4.57 18.37 17.68
N TRP A 679 4.95 18.66 16.44
CA TRP A 679 4.37 19.71 15.61
C TRP A 679 2.88 19.47 15.33
N LEU A 680 2.49 18.21 15.14
CA LEU A 680 1.10 17.82 15.01
C LEU A 680 0.32 18.08 16.32
N MET A 681 0.84 17.62 17.46
CA MET A 681 0.17 17.80 18.76
C MET A 681 -0.02 19.27 19.11
N ILE A 682 1.00 20.10 18.93
CA ILE A 682 0.93 21.53 19.26
C ILE A 682 0.00 22.29 18.31
N SER A 683 -0.01 21.94 17.03
CA SER A 683 -0.92 22.53 16.03
C SER A 683 -2.38 22.27 16.38
N LEU A 684 -2.70 21.01 16.73
CA LEU A 684 -4.04 20.62 17.15
C LEU A 684 -4.43 21.24 18.49
N LEU A 685 -3.48 21.41 19.42
CA LEU A 685 -3.73 22.03 20.72
C LEU A 685 -3.98 23.53 20.58
N ALA A 686 -3.17 24.23 19.78
CA ALA A 686 -3.34 25.64 19.49
C ALA A 686 -4.72 25.92 18.87
N PHE A 687 -5.15 25.07 17.93
CA PHE A 687 -6.48 25.15 17.33
C PHE A 687 -7.61 24.90 18.34
N ASP A 688 -7.49 23.88 19.18
CA ASP A 688 -8.52 23.55 20.16
C ASP A 688 -8.63 24.58 21.30
N VAL A 689 -7.57 25.34 21.58
CA VAL A 689 -7.57 26.45 22.56
C VAL A 689 -8.06 27.77 21.95
N ALA A 690 -7.95 27.95 20.64
CA ALA A 690 -8.35 29.17 19.95
C ALA A 690 -9.85 29.46 20.11
N ARG A 691 -10.20 30.68 20.54
CA ARG A 691 -11.60 31.08 20.81
C ARG A 691 -12.22 31.96 19.73
N SER A 692 -11.40 32.63 18.91
CA SER A 692 -11.88 33.51 17.83
C SER A 692 -11.66 32.88 16.47
N ARG A 693 -12.50 33.24 15.48
CA ARG A 693 -12.32 32.76 14.10
C ARG A 693 -10.95 33.10 13.53
N THR A 694 -10.42 34.28 13.82
CA THR A 694 -9.08 34.71 13.39
C THR A 694 -7.98 33.82 13.99
N THR A 695 -8.04 33.53 15.29
CA THR A 695 -7.02 32.67 15.94
C THR A 695 -7.12 31.21 15.49
N GLN A 696 -8.34 30.72 15.23
CA GLN A 696 -8.55 29.41 14.62
C GLN A 696 -8.00 29.34 13.20
N PHE A 697 -8.27 30.35 12.37
CA PHE A 697 -7.71 30.46 11.02
C PHE A 697 -6.18 30.49 11.05
N LEU A 698 -5.57 31.30 11.92
CA LEU A 698 -4.11 31.38 12.06
C LEU A 698 -3.50 30.04 12.52
N ALA A 699 -4.16 29.30 13.41
CA ALA A 699 -3.70 27.97 13.82
C ALA A 699 -3.75 26.98 12.65
N VAL A 700 -4.84 26.96 11.88
CA VAL A 700 -4.98 26.12 10.68
C VAL A 700 -3.93 26.51 9.63
N ALA A 701 -3.86 27.78 9.26
CA ALA A 701 -2.94 28.29 8.25
C ALA A 701 -1.47 28.06 8.66
N GLY A 702 -1.11 28.33 9.91
CA GLY A 702 0.23 28.09 10.45
C GLY A 702 0.63 26.62 10.42
N SER A 703 -0.29 25.71 10.78
CA SER A 703 -0.03 24.27 10.71
C SER A 703 0.16 23.76 9.28
N ILE A 704 -0.62 24.29 8.32
CA ILE A 704 -0.47 23.97 6.90
C ILE A 704 0.84 24.54 6.37
N ALA A 705 1.23 25.75 6.78
CA ALA A 705 2.51 26.35 6.40
C ALA A 705 3.70 25.51 6.89
N LEU A 706 3.65 24.97 8.12
CA LEU A 706 4.67 24.05 8.63
C LEU A 706 4.77 22.78 7.78
N ALA A 707 3.64 22.14 7.47
CA ALA A 707 3.62 20.95 6.62
C ALA A 707 4.06 21.24 5.18
N ALA A 708 3.63 22.38 4.62
CA ALA A 708 4.00 22.80 3.27
C ALA A 708 5.47 23.21 3.18
N ALA A 709 6.09 23.70 4.25
CA ALA A 709 7.51 24.07 4.28
C ALA A 709 8.42 22.84 4.12
N ILE A 710 8.04 21.69 4.71
CA ILE A 710 8.82 20.44 4.61
C ILE A 710 8.44 19.60 3.38
N ALA A 711 7.28 19.84 2.76
CA ALA A 711 6.79 19.08 1.62
C ALA A 711 7.73 19.03 0.39
N PRO A 712 8.51 20.08 0.05
CA PRO A 712 9.49 20.02 -1.04
C PRO A 712 10.53 18.91 -0.85
N PHE A 713 10.81 18.50 0.39
CA PHE A 713 11.74 17.40 0.66
C PHE A 713 11.25 16.05 0.10
N GLN A 714 9.95 15.89 -0.18
CA GLN A 714 9.41 14.70 -0.84
C GLN A 714 10.06 14.41 -2.20
N VAL A 715 10.70 15.38 -2.87
CA VAL A 715 11.42 15.13 -4.13
C VAL A 715 12.52 14.07 -3.95
N HIS A 716 13.11 13.96 -2.75
CA HIS A 716 14.12 12.95 -2.42
C HIS A 716 13.57 11.52 -2.31
N THR A 717 12.25 11.33 -2.34
CA THR A 717 11.64 9.99 -2.51
C THR A 717 12.05 9.34 -3.83
N ALA A 718 12.38 10.14 -4.85
CA ALA A 718 12.91 9.71 -6.15
C ALA A 718 14.40 10.00 -6.33
N GLY A 719 15.14 10.21 -5.23
CA GLY A 719 16.57 10.52 -5.26
C GLY A 719 17.44 9.34 -5.72
N ASP A 720 18.77 9.54 -5.73
CA ASP A 720 19.70 8.47 -6.08
C ASP A 720 19.66 7.33 -5.03
N ASN A 721 19.62 6.09 -5.52
CA ASN A 721 19.65 4.86 -4.71
C ASN A 721 20.79 3.92 -5.14
N SER A 722 21.76 4.40 -5.91
CA SER A 722 22.87 3.60 -6.45
C SER A 722 23.71 2.89 -5.39
N HIS A 723 23.76 3.42 -4.16
CA HIS A 723 24.46 2.79 -3.04
C HIS A 723 23.87 1.44 -2.64
N LEU A 724 22.57 1.20 -2.83
CA LEU A 724 21.92 -0.09 -2.53
C LEU A 724 22.49 -1.22 -3.40
N TYR A 725 22.89 -0.91 -4.63
CA TYR A 725 23.57 -1.86 -5.48
C TYR A 725 24.97 -2.21 -4.93
N LYS A 726 25.70 -1.22 -4.38
CA LYS A 726 27.00 -1.47 -3.73
C LYS A 726 26.87 -2.36 -2.50
N HIS A 727 25.77 -2.25 -1.75
CA HIS A 727 25.47 -3.16 -0.63
C HIS A 727 25.34 -4.61 -1.08
N LYS A 728 24.69 -4.86 -2.24
CA LYS A 728 24.61 -6.20 -2.84
C LYS A 728 25.97 -6.72 -3.28
N LEU A 729 26.82 -5.85 -3.84
CA LEU A 729 28.18 -6.22 -4.22
C LEU A 729 29.03 -6.60 -3.01
N ALA A 730 28.89 -5.92 -1.88
CA ALA A 730 29.60 -6.25 -0.64
C ALA A 730 29.26 -7.68 -0.16
N ILE A 731 27.98 -7.99 0.03
CA ILE A 731 27.57 -9.34 0.48
C ILE A 731 27.87 -10.43 -0.56
N LEU A 732 27.82 -10.12 -1.86
CA LEU A 732 28.21 -11.05 -2.92
C LEU A 732 29.71 -11.36 -2.82
N ALA A 733 30.55 -10.33 -2.70
CA ALA A 733 31.99 -10.44 -2.59
C ALA A 733 32.38 -11.31 -1.38
N HIS A 734 31.75 -11.05 -0.23
CA HIS A 734 31.91 -11.87 0.98
C HIS A 734 31.50 -13.34 0.73
N LYS A 735 30.29 -13.59 0.21
CA LYS A 735 29.73 -14.93 -0.04
C LYS A 735 30.61 -15.82 -0.91
N ILE A 736 31.30 -15.25 -1.89
CA ILE A 736 32.12 -16.01 -2.84
C ILE A 736 33.60 -16.11 -2.44
N GLY A 737 33.95 -15.66 -1.23
CA GLY A 737 35.33 -15.65 -0.75
C GLY A 737 36.23 -14.61 -1.44
N ALA A 738 35.64 -13.58 -2.04
CA ALA A 738 36.32 -12.45 -2.67
C ALA A 738 36.10 -11.16 -1.86
N ASP A 739 36.14 -11.29 -0.53
CA ASP A 739 35.88 -10.26 0.48
C ASP A 739 36.59 -8.93 0.16
N ARG A 740 35.87 -7.81 0.27
CA ARG A 740 36.34 -6.48 -0.16
C ARG A 740 36.10 -5.47 0.95
N PRO A 741 37.06 -5.29 1.87
CA PRO A 741 36.86 -4.48 3.08
C PRO A 741 36.35 -3.05 2.82
N LYS A 742 36.68 -2.46 1.67
CA LYS A 742 36.16 -1.13 1.27
C LYS A 742 34.66 -1.13 0.93
N LEU A 743 34.15 -2.21 0.34
CA LEU A 743 32.72 -2.40 0.09
C LEU A 743 32.00 -2.80 1.39
N ASP A 744 32.61 -3.65 2.20
CA ASP A 744 32.03 -4.11 3.48
C ASP A 744 31.90 -2.96 4.47
N ALA A 745 32.81 -1.97 4.41
CA ALA A 745 32.73 -0.73 5.17
C ALA A 745 31.47 0.12 4.87
N LEU A 746 30.74 -0.16 3.79
CA LEU A 746 29.43 0.46 3.51
C LEU A 746 28.30 -0.19 4.33
N LEU A 747 28.47 -1.46 4.71
CA LEU A 747 27.49 -2.24 5.46
C LEU A 747 27.71 -2.22 6.96
N PHE A 748 28.97 -2.13 7.40
CA PHE A 748 29.32 -2.19 8.82
C PHE A 748 30.60 -1.39 9.11
N PRO A 749 30.81 -0.86 10.33
CA PRO A 749 32.05 -0.15 10.66
C PRO A 749 33.31 -0.95 10.30
N ALA A 750 34.22 -0.35 9.52
CA ALA A 750 35.44 -1.00 9.03
C ALA A 750 36.32 -1.59 10.16
N ALA A 751 36.35 -0.94 11.34
CA ALA A 751 37.08 -1.42 12.51
C ALA A 751 36.54 -2.75 13.07
N ALA A 752 35.29 -3.10 12.76
CA ALA A 752 34.60 -4.29 13.24
C ALA A 752 34.35 -5.31 12.11
N HIS A 753 35.15 -5.27 11.03
CA HIS A 753 35.01 -6.15 9.86
C HIS A 753 34.94 -7.64 10.21
N ARG A 754 35.77 -8.12 11.16
CA ARG A 754 35.75 -9.53 11.58
C ARG A 754 34.40 -9.94 12.15
N HIS A 755 33.79 -9.08 12.95
CA HIS A 755 32.50 -9.36 13.58
C HIS A 755 31.36 -9.40 12.56
N PHE A 756 31.37 -8.47 11.58
CA PHE A 756 30.50 -8.53 10.41
C PHE A 756 30.68 -9.86 9.65
N SER A 757 31.93 -10.22 9.35
CA SER A 757 32.26 -11.44 8.60
C SER A 757 31.78 -12.70 9.32
N ASP A 758 31.87 -12.75 10.66
CA ASP A 758 31.35 -13.85 11.47
C ASP A 758 29.81 -13.97 11.38
N LEU A 759 29.10 -12.85 11.37
CA LEU A 759 27.64 -12.81 11.23
C LEU A 759 27.19 -13.18 9.82
N ALA A 760 27.85 -12.65 8.80
CA ALA A 760 27.59 -12.98 7.40
C ALA A 760 27.85 -14.48 7.12
N THR A 761 28.95 -15.02 7.63
CA THR A 761 29.27 -16.46 7.54
C THR A 761 28.23 -17.32 8.27
N TYR A 762 27.74 -16.87 9.42
CA TYR A 762 26.63 -17.56 10.11
C TYR A 762 25.36 -17.57 9.26
N ALA A 763 24.99 -16.42 8.69
CA ALA A 763 23.81 -16.29 7.85
C ALA A 763 23.88 -17.18 6.60
N GLU A 764 25.06 -17.22 5.97
CA GLU A 764 25.37 -18.14 4.86
C GLU A 764 25.16 -19.59 5.26
N LYS A 765 25.89 -20.09 6.27
CA LYS A 765 25.88 -21.50 6.66
C LYS A 765 24.50 -22.01 7.08
N ASN A 766 23.66 -21.11 7.60
CA ASN A 766 22.34 -21.44 8.11
C ASN A 766 21.19 -21.01 7.18
N ASN A 767 21.49 -20.56 5.94
CA ASN A 767 20.49 -20.09 4.98
C ASN A 767 19.52 -19.04 5.55
N VAL A 768 20.05 -18.07 6.31
CA VAL A 768 19.25 -17.04 6.99
C VAL A 768 19.10 -15.81 6.09
N ALA A 769 17.90 -15.24 6.06
CA ALA A 769 17.59 -14.03 5.29
C ALA A 769 17.96 -14.19 3.79
N LEU A 770 18.59 -13.19 3.18
CA LEU A 770 18.96 -13.20 1.75
C LEU A 770 19.90 -14.36 1.38
N TYR A 771 20.67 -14.90 2.32
CA TYR A 771 21.58 -16.02 2.06
C TYR A 771 20.84 -17.35 1.81
N GLY A 772 19.55 -17.45 2.19
CA GLY A 772 18.74 -18.65 1.99
C GLY A 772 17.88 -18.64 0.73
N LYS A 773 17.90 -17.58 -0.09
CA LYS A 773 17.01 -17.41 -1.24
C LYS A 773 17.65 -16.65 -2.40
N GLY A 774 17.12 -16.86 -3.61
CA GLY A 774 17.41 -16.06 -4.79
C GLY A 774 18.89 -16.10 -5.22
N TRP A 775 19.34 -15.02 -5.84
CA TRP A 775 20.67 -14.95 -6.47
C TRP A 775 21.83 -15.12 -5.48
N LEU A 776 21.69 -14.65 -4.22
CA LEU A 776 22.78 -14.72 -3.25
C LEU A 776 22.99 -16.14 -2.71
N LYS A 777 21.91 -16.90 -2.53
CA LYS A 777 22.01 -18.33 -2.20
C LYS A 777 22.75 -19.10 -3.30
N ASP A 778 22.36 -18.86 -4.54
CA ASP A 778 22.92 -19.56 -5.70
C ASP A 778 24.39 -19.16 -5.95
N ALA A 779 24.80 -17.96 -5.51
CA ALA A 779 26.19 -17.50 -5.62
C ALA A 779 27.15 -18.37 -4.77
N GLY A 780 28.16 -18.92 -5.43
CA GLY A 780 29.13 -19.83 -4.82
C GLY A 780 28.70 -21.30 -4.77
N GLU A 781 27.41 -21.61 -5.00
CA GLU A 781 26.90 -22.99 -5.07
C GLU A 781 26.66 -23.44 -6.52
N LEU A 782 26.16 -22.54 -7.37
CA LEU A 782 25.80 -22.84 -8.75
C LEU A 782 27.03 -22.84 -9.67
N THR A 783 27.28 -23.93 -10.36
CA THR A 783 28.33 -24.02 -11.39
C THR A 783 27.73 -23.97 -12.79
N TYR A 784 28.42 -23.30 -13.72
CA TYR A 784 28.07 -23.27 -15.14
C TYR A 784 27.98 -24.69 -15.72
N ASP A 785 26.90 -24.96 -16.44
CA ASP A 785 26.63 -26.22 -17.12
C ASP A 785 26.35 -25.94 -18.61
N PRO A 786 27.25 -26.33 -19.52
CA PRO A 786 27.05 -26.18 -20.96
C PRO A 786 25.77 -26.84 -21.49
N ALA A 787 25.30 -27.93 -20.87
CA ALA A 787 24.10 -28.64 -21.29
C ALA A 787 22.81 -27.86 -21.02
N LYS A 788 22.86 -26.87 -20.12
CA LYS A 788 21.74 -25.99 -19.76
C LYS A 788 21.83 -24.62 -20.42
N ARG A 789 22.69 -24.47 -21.45
CA ARG A 789 22.84 -23.20 -22.16
C ARG A 789 21.67 -22.93 -23.09
N ASN A 790 21.08 -21.75 -22.96
CA ASN A 790 20.03 -21.23 -23.83
C ASN A 790 20.17 -19.72 -23.99
N ASP A 791 20.79 -19.29 -25.09
CA ASP A 791 21.10 -17.89 -25.35
C ASP A 791 19.88 -17.07 -25.78
N ALA A 792 18.72 -17.70 -26.05
CA ALA A 792 17.50 -16.98 -26.40
C ALA A 792 16.82 -16.32 -25.18
N LEU A 793 17.22 -16.70 -23.95
CA LEU A 793 16.57 -16.26 -22.71
C LEU A 793 16.94 -14.85 -22.26
N CYS A 794 18.02 -14.27 -22.77
CA CYS A 794 18.51 -12.97 -22.33
C CYS A 794 19.06 -12.14 -23.48
N LEU A 795 19.15 -10.84 -23.23
CA LEU A 795 19.95 -9.89 -24.01
C LEU A 795 21.02 -9.35 -23.07
N GLY A 796 22.22 -9.08 -23.58
CA GLY A 796 23.27 -8.51 -22.75
C GLY A 796 24.61 -8.41 -23.45
N ALA A 797 25.56 -7.80 -22.77
CA ALA A 797 26.95 -7.77 -23.16
C ALA A 797 27.87 -7.87 -21.94
N PHE A 798 29.07 -8.36 -22.20
CA PHE A 798 30.19 -8.35 -21.28
C PHE A 798 31.19 -7.29 -21.74
N ASP A 799 31.21 -6.17 -21.02
CA ASP A 799 31.81 -4.91 -21.49
C ASP A 799 33.30 -4.82 -21.17
N SER A 800 33.71 -5.18 -19.94
CA SER A 800 35.11 -4.97 -19.52
C SER A 800 35.57 -5.88 -18.39
N VAL A 801 36.89 -6.14 -18.39
CA VAL A 801 37.62 -6.75 -17.28
C VAL A 801 38.59 -5.71 -16.75
N GLY A 802 38.37 -5.27 -15.52
CA GLY A 802 39.29 -4.44 -14.74
C GLY A 802 39.80 -5.20 -13.52
N ALA A 803 40.45 -4.47 -12.63
CA ALA A 803 40.83 -4.95 -11.32
C ALA A 803 40.72 -3.82 -10.29
N ASP A 804 40.47 -4.19 -9.04
CA ASP A 804 40.64 -3.32 -7.88
C ASP A 804 41.82 -3.82 -7.02
N GLU A 805 41.96 -3.26 -5.81
CA GLU A 805 43.05 -3.62 -4.89
C GLU A 805 43.02 -5.08 -4.41
N VAL A 806 41.88 -5.77 -4.57
CA VAL A 806 41.68 -7.16 -4.10
C VAL A 806 41.78 -8.14 -5.26
N GLY A 807 41.23 -7.81 -6.43
CA GLY A 807 41.27 -8.71 -7.57
C GLY A 807 40.47 -8.25 -8.78
N PRO A 808 40.22 -9.14 -9.75
CA PRO A 808 39.52 -8.78 -10.99
C PRO A 808 38.07 -8.38 -10.74
N VAL A 809 37.63 -7.35 -11.48
CA VAL A 809 36.26 -6.83 -11.49
C VAL A 809 35.76 -6.85 -12.92
N LEU A 810 34.67 -7.56 -13.14
CA LEU A 810 34.05 -7.72 -14.45
C LEU A 810 32.77 -6.91 -14.51
N LYS A 811 32.50 -6.27 -15.64
CA LYS A 811 31.29 -5.46 -15.83
C LYS A 811 30.62 -5.73 -17.16
N GLY A 812 29.31 -5.57 -17.18
CA GLY A 812 28.51 -5.63 -18.40
C GLY A 812 27.09 -5.20 -18.15
N TRP A 813 26.17 -5.65 -19.00
CA TRP A 813 24.73 -5.54 -18.76
C TRP A 813 24.01 -6.80 -19.23
N ALA A 814 22.87 -7.08 -18.61
CA ALA A 814 22.03 -8.22 -18.94
C ALA A 814 20.55 -7.91 -18.61
N THR A 815 19.64 -8.44 -19.42
CA THR A 815 18.19 -8.45 -19.16
C THR A 815 17.57 -9.74 -19.70
N GLU A 816 16.49 -10.23 -19.07
CA GLU A 816 15.70 -11.35 -19.62
C GLU A 816 15.03 -10.97 -20.95
N ASN A 817 14.73 -11.98 -21.77
CA ASN A 817 14.01 -11.87 -23.03
C ASN A 817 12.80 -12.83 -23.07
N PRO A 818 11.55 -12.33 -22.98
CA PRO A 818 11.17 -10.93 -22.75
C PRO A 818 11.54 -10.47 -21.33
N VAL A 819 11.69 -9.16 -21.13
CA VAL A 819 12.09 -8.57 -19.84
C VAL A 819 11.08 -8.94 -18.74
N ARG A 820 11.52 -9.67 -17.71
CA ARG A 820 10.69 -10.12 -16.57
C ARG A 820 11.31 -9.81 -15.22
N SER A 821 12.59 -10.14 -15.00
CA SER A 821 13.31 -9.84 -13.76
C SER A 821 14.20 -8.60 -13.89
N THR A 822 14.37 -7.88 -12.78
CA THR A 822 15.34 -6.80 -12.61
C THR A 822 16.64 -7.27 -11.97
N GLU A 823 16.65 -8.45 -11.35
CA GLU A 823 17.79 -9.00 -10.63
C GLU A 823 18.14 -10.40 -11.17
N MET A 824 19.37 -10.56 -11.63
CA MET A 824 19.88 -11.81 -12.18
C MET A 824 21.28 -12.09 -11.62
N LEU A 825 21.50 -13.36 -11.31
CA LEU A 825 22.84 -13.88 -11.02
C LEU A 825 23.61 -14.01 -12.33
N ILE A 826 24.84 -13.51 -12.34
CA ILE A 826 25.79 -13.71 -13.43
C ILE A 826 26.83 -14.73 -12.96
N VAL A 827 27.02 -15.79 -13.75
CA VAL A 827 28.04 -16.80 -13.52
C VAL A 827 29.21 -16.56 -14.46
N ILE A 828 30.42 -16.49 -13.90
CA ILE A 828 31.64 -16.22 -14.64
C ILE A 828 32.43 -17.52 -14.75
N ALA A 829 32.75 -17.94 -15.97
CA ALA A 829 33.50 -19.16 -16.25
C ALA A 829 34.80 -18.87 -17.01
N ASP A 830 35.82 -19.70 -16.79
CA ASP A 830 37.07 -19.67 -17.55
C ASP A 830 36.91 -20.32 -18.95
N GLU A 831 38.00 -20.35 -19.74
CA GLU A 831 38.01 -20.97 -21.07
C GLU A 831 37.67 -22.47 -21.08
N SER A 832 37.95 -23.16 -19.96
CA SER A 832 37.63 -24.58 -19.79
C SER A 832 36.20 -24.82 -19.31
N GLY A 833 35.40 -23.77 -19.13
CA GLY A 833 34.03 -23.85 -18.63
C GLY A 833 33.93 -24.04 -17.11
N ARG A 834 35.03 -23.89 -16.36
CA ARG A 834 35.01 -23.94 -14.89
C ARG A 834 34.53 -22.60 -14.35
N THR A 835 33.63 -22.63 -13.37
CA THR A 835 33.12 -21.41 -12.71
C THR A 835 34.21 -20.83 -11.80
N ILE A 836 34.54 -19.55 -12.01
CA ILE A 836 35.63 -18.83 -11.32
C ILE A 836 35.14 -17.59 -10.56
N GLY A 837 33.86 -17.24 -10.69
CA GLY A 837 33.28 -16.12 -9.97
C GLY A 837 31.83 -15.85 -10.32
N TYR A 838 31.30 -14.78 -9.73
CA TYR A 838 29.89 -14.43 -9.82
C TYR A 838 29.71 -12.91 -9.88
N GLY A 839 28.61 -12.48 -10.47
CA GLY A 839 28.15 -11.09 -10.51
C GLY A 839 26.65 -11.00 -10.30
N VAL A 840 26.14 -9.79 -10.14
CA VAL A 840 24.70 -9.55 -9.98
C VAL A 840 24.30 -8.30 -10.76
N THR A 841 23.13 -8.31 -11.38
CA THR A 841 22.56 -7.11 -12.02
C THR A 841 22.01 -6.13 -10.97
N GLY A 842 21.97 -4.86 -11.33
CA GLY A 842 21.43 -3.80 -10.48
C GLY A 842 22.03 -2.42 -10.72
N GLU A 843 23.10 -2.31 -11.52
CA GLU A 843 23.70 -1.03 -11.89
C GLU A 843 22.84 -0.31 -12.93
N ALA A 844 22.63 0.99 -12.73
CA ALA A 844 21.87 1.80 -13.68
C ALA A 844 22.62 1.94 -15.02
N ARG A 845 21.96 1.62 -16.13
CA ARG A 845 22.50 1.75 -17.49
C ARG A 845 21.56 2.55 -18.39
N PRO A 846 21.59 3.90 -18.31
CA PRO A 846 20.71 4.77 -19.11
C PRO A 846 20.90 4.57 -20.62
N ASP A 847 22.14 4.28 -21.04
CA ASP A 847 22.52 3.95 -22.41
C ASP A 847 21.79 2.70 -22.93
N VAL A 848 21.67 1.66 -22.10
CA VAL A 848 20.93 0.42 -22.42
C VAL A 848 19.42 0.65 -22.38
N THR A 849 18.95 1.45 -21.42
CA THR A 849 17.52 1.74 -21.21
C THR A 849 16.89 2.36 -22.46
N GLY A 850 17.59 3.26 -23.15
CA GLY A 850 17.08 3.90 -24.37
C GLY A 850 17.09 3.02 -25.61
N ALA A 851 17.90 1.95 -25.61
CA ALA A 851 18.13 1.10 -26.78
C ALA A 851 17.25 -0.17 -26.79
N ILE A 852 16.77 -0.64 -25.64
CA ILE A 852 16.07 -1.92 -25.51
C ILE A 852 14.60 -1.72 -25.15
N ARG A 853 13.72 -2.35 -25.93
CA ARG A 853 12.28 -2.36 -25.71
C ARG A 853 11.97 -3.02 -24.36
N GLY A 854 11.41 -2.25 -23.41
CA GLY A 854 11.16 -2.69 -22.03
C GLY A 854 11.88 -1.85 -20.96
N ASN A 855 12.79 -0.96 -21.37
CA ASN A 855 13.48 0.03 -20.51
C ASN A 855 14.05 -0.55 -19.19
N PRO A 856 14.93 -1.56 -19.22
CA PRO A 856 15.51 -2.13 -18.00
C PRO A 856 16.53 -1.15 -17.39
N LYS A 857 16.07 -0.27 -16.49
CA LYS A 857 16.91 0.78 -15.88
C LYS A 857 18.17 0.24 -15.20
N ASN A 858 18.07 -0.93 -14.56
CA ASN A 858 19.11 -1.51 -13.71
C ASN A 858 19.76 -2.76 -14.34
N ALA A 859 19.91 -2.76 -15.67
CA ALA A 859 20.45 -3.90 -16.42
C ALA A 859 21.95 -4.13 -16.23
N GLY A 860 22.70 -3.14 -15.73
CA GLY A 860 24.14 -3.28 -15.54
C GLY A 860 24.47 -4.30 -14.46
N TRP A 861 25.55 -5.06 -14.66
CA TRP A 861 26.06 -6.02 -13.68
C TRP A 861 27.55 -5.82 -13.44
N THR A 862 27.95 -6.14 -12.22
CA THR A 862 29.32 -6.15 -11.73
C THR A 862 29.54 -7.51 -11.08
N GLY A 863 30.67 -8.13 -11.40
CA GLY A 863 31.05 -9.42 -10.84
C GLY A 863 32.50 -9.43 -10.40
N PHE A 864 32.80 -10.42 -9.57
CA PHE A 864 34.08 -10.60 -8.92
C PHE A 864 34.56 -12.04 -9.11
N THR A 865 35.88 -12.20 -9.18
CA THR A 865 36.54 -13.51 -9.30
C THR A 865 37.71 -13.56 -8.33
N THR A 866 38.06 -14.77 -7.88
CA THR A 866 39.27 -15.03 -7.07
C THR A 866 40.47 -15.45 -7.93
N GLN A 867 40.28 -15.61 -9.24
CA GLN A 867 41.27 -16.07 -10.20
C GLN A 867 41.39 -15.09 -11.38
N PRO A 868 42.48 -15.09 -12.17
CA PRO A 868 42.62 -14.24 -13.35
C PRO A 868 41.46 -14.45 -14.36
N ALA A 869 40.89 -13.35 -14.85
CA ALA A 869 39.65 -13.38 -15.63
C ALA A 869 39.78 -12.81 -17.07
N GLN A 870 41.01 -12.69 -17.57
CA GLN A 870 41.28 -11.97 -18.83
C GLN A 870 40.56 -12.58 -20.04
N ASN A 871 40.37 -13.91 -20.05
CA ASN A 871 39.65 -14.68 -21.08
C ASN A 871 38.34 -15.32 -20.57
N ALA A 872 37.76 -14.78 -19.50
CA ALA A 872 36.52 -15.32 -18.95
C ALA A 872 35.32 -15.13 -19.91
N SER A 873 34.28 -15.95 -19.69
CA SER A 873 32.95 -15.78 -20.27
C SER A 873 31.93 -15.53 -19.15
N ALA A 874 30.90 -14.73 -19.43
CA ALA A 874 29.84 -14.42 -18.47
C ALA A 874 28.49 -14.98 -18.95
N TYR A 875 27.69 -15.48 -18.02
CA TYR A 875 26.41 -16.12 -18.28
C TYR A 875 25.35 -15.62 -17.29
N ALA A 876 24.23 -15.09 -17.79
CA ALA A 876 23.07 -14.81 -16.94
C ALA A 876 22.35 -16.12 -16.60
N TYR A 877 22.05 -16.35 -15.32
CA TYR A 877 21.30 -17.52 -14.87
C TYR A 877 19.81 -17.18 -14.71
N ILE A 878 18.97 -17.84 -15.50
CA ILE A 878 17.54 -17.54 -15.61
C ILE A 878 16.76 -18.86 -15.64
N SER A 879 15.84 -19.03 -14.69
CA SER A 879 14.90 -20.19 -14.66
C SER A 879 15.59 -21.56 -14.82
N GLY A 880 16.75 -21.75 -14.20
CA GLY A 880 17.50 -23.02 -14.27
C GLY A 880 18.41 -23.20 -15.50
N GLN A 881 18.53 -22.18 -16.36
CA GLN A 881 19.33 -22.20 -17.58
C GLN A 881 20.36 -21.06 -17.62
N PHE A 882 21.39 -21.22 -18.44
CA PHE A 882 22.47 -20.24 -18.61
C PHE A 882 22.37 -19.55 -19.97
N CYS A 883 22.38 -18.22 -19.98
CA CYS A 883 22.36 -17.42 -21.21
C CYS A 883 23.69 -16.69 -21.37
N LYS A 884 24.41 -16.93 -22.46
CA LYS A 884 25.74 -16.34 -22.68
C LYS A 884 25.64 -14.84 -22.95
N LEU A 885 26.48 -14.06 -22.25
CA LEU A 885 26.66 -12.64 -22.49
C LEU A 885 27.87 -12.44 -23.42
N PRO A 886 27.66 -12.05 -24.69
CA PRO A 886 28.75 -11.85 -25.64
C PRO A 886 29.66 -10.71 -25.18
N ARG A 887 30.97 -10.89 -25.38
CA ARG A 887 31.97 -9.86 -25.08
C ARG A 887 31.90 -8.76 -26.15
N SER A 888 31.77 -7.51 -25.72
CA SER A 888 31.64 -6.34 -26.61
C SER A 888 32.96 -5.89 -27.20
#